data_AF-A0A1F6H6J1-F1
#
_entry.id   AF-A0A1F6H6J1-F1
#
_cell.length_a   1.000
_cell.length_b   1.000
_cell.length_c   1.000
_cell.angle_alpha   90.00
_cell.angle_beta   90.00
_cell.angle_gamma   90.00
#
_symmetry.space_group_name_H-M   'P 1'
#
loop_
_entity.id
_entity.type
_entity.pdbx_description
1 polymer ?
#
loop_
_entity_poly.entity_id
_entity_poly.type
_entity_poly.pdbx_seq_one_letter_code
_entity_poly.pdbx_strand_id
1 'polypeptide(L)'
;MQDNFEISKDFNLPPKETKKEMKFNKNLYAFIGIGVVALIILGFLGYQYIAPFGATVIYQFTVSDKDKISTLKGAEQSETIDSNATNALTIPAQTIRSNIVTFNLKLLSKKIDGVWVNLKFKGNPDEVKIGVKGDIKDPYLYKPLYNKVIEDLKNSQRDNGLIFWQKSEKFKSFSDFARKPPLDKLASAYFFDPVEIYSYQPVSSSLGTFSANKLLRASHELLIRVSKSPLQIEVEKQDQNLYKGPDILSTELYKENKLLLKKEIRDDGVIEATNLRLQSQAVKLELNDLNPGVYRLLLLDKSKGGDIRINSIKINQKNVIFKSPIFIVDDKPVSLLTTASQVIVYTSHPEGLQTLKINDSKDFEIAKRGEIYHIDLTQTPQNQATVASKLNKINIPKNDLVIKGDGVFTFDKNSFFNPDPLNSINLADITDASQVDYIIARYQKIKKEGDWNITQAYFDPKDINIDGDKLYFSLESPGLAQAGGEIIISSLEVTVDKPGWFNKPVTSSEELDTIEDRGFFGNIWTSATEFFGGIGDSITGFLGGIGSLVSGFFGNTWTTTSDFLVNLWPFGETRSTGSGQVPTPTAKPTDTPTPTPSLKEKVKITVQNGGGTPGIAAKYQDLLKDAGFKNVETGNALNIKNATISVNKDQEKDLDSVISEIESIMSKEYETIERKTTAEKDELIVILGELPSPTPTATPTPESSTPTPTP
;
A
#
# COMPACT_ATOMS: atom_id res chain seq x y z
N MET A 1 42.79 -68.49 65.15
CA MET A 1 42.53 -69.94 65.28
C MET A 1 42.00 -70.42 63.95
N GLN A 2 42.65 -71.45 63.42
CA GLN A 2 42.27 -72.19 62.22
C GLN A 2 40.85 -72.75 62.37
N ASP A 3 40.09 -72.85 61.29
CA ASP A 3 39.81 -74.16 60.69
C ASP A 3 39.02 -74.08 59.38
N ASN A 4 39.38 -75.02 58.51
CA ASN A 4 38.81 -75.32 57.20
C ASN A 4 37.35 -75.76 57.28
N PHE A 5 36.55 -75.46 56.25
CA PHE A 5 35.49 -76.37 55.80
C PHE A 5 35.24 -76.22 54.30
N GLU A 6 35.54 -77.29 53.57
CA GLU A 6 35.15 -77.55 52.18
C GLU A 6 33.68 -78.01 52.14
N ILE A 7 32.88 -77.45 51.23
CA ILE A 7 31.65 -78.09 50.73
C ILE A 7 31.53 -77.84 49.22
N SER A 8 31.60 -78.94 48.47
CA SER A 8 31.19 -79.05 47.06
C SER A 8 29.68 -79.24 46.94
N LYS A 9 29.02 -78.62 45.94
CA LYS A 9 28.18 -79.30 44.92
C LYS A 9 27.39 -78.32 44.04
N ASP A 10 27.60 -78.48 42.74
CA ASP A 10 26.62 -78.54 41.63
C ASP A 10 25.47 -77.53 41.57
N PHE A 11 25.58 -76.58 40.63
CA PHE A 11 24.42 -75.94 39.99
C PHE A 11 24.55 -76.03 38.46
N ASN A 12 23.60 -76.76 37.85
CA ASN A 12 23.42 -76.94 36.41
C ASN A 12 23.14 -75.60 35.72
N LEU A 13 23.94 -75.25 34.71
CA LEU A 13 23.62 -74.20 33.74
C LEU A 13 22.79 -74.79 32.59
N PRO A 14 21.77 -74.07 32.08
CA PRO A 14 20.94 -74.53 30.99
C PRO A 14 21.73 -74.64 29.67
N PRO A 15 21.28 -75.48 28.73
CA PRO A 15 21.99 -75.76 27.49
C PRO A 15 22.12 -74.49 26.63
N LYS A 16 23.32 -74.29 26.08
CA LYS A 16 23.63 -73.24 25.10
C LYS A 16 22.64 -73.29 23.95
N GLU A 17 21.82 -72.24 23.82
CA GLU A 17 21.07 -71.98 22.60
C GLU A 17 22.05 -71.88 21.42
N THR A 18 21.92 -72.82 20.49
CA THR A 18 22.58 -72.78 19.19
C THR A 18 22.16 -71.51 18.46
N LYS A 19 23.10 -70.55 18.33
CA LYS A 19 22.98 -69.39 17.44
C LYS A 19 22.67 -69.89 16.03
N LYS A 20 21.40 -69.81 15.66
CA LYS A 20 20.94 -70.04 14.29
C LYS A 20 21.53 -68.89 13.46
N GLU A 21 22.61 -69.15 12.72
CA GLU A 21 23.16 -68.22 11.75
C GLU A 21 22.06 -67.89 10.74
N MET A 22 21.43 -66.74 10.95
CA MET A 22 20.46 -66.19 10.03
C MET A 22 21.25 -65.78 8.79
N LYS A 23 21.26 -66.63 7.75
CA LYS A 23 21.82 -66.30 6.44
C LYS A 23 21.02 -65.15 5.86
N PHE A 24 21.46 -63.93 6.16
CA PHE A 24 20.84 -62.73 5.67
C PHE A 24 21.01 -62.65 4.15
N ASN A 25 19.89 -62.52 3.46
CA ASN A 25 19.83 -62.46 2.02
C ASN A 25 20.36 -61.09 1.56
N LYS A 26 21.51 -61.07 0.87
CA LYS A 26 22.11 -59.83 0.32
C LYS A 26 21.13 -59.03 -0.54
N ASN A 27 20.16 -59.70 -1.16
CA ASN A 27 19.13 -59.06 -1.98
C ASN A 27 18.14 -58.23 -1.14
N LEU A 28 17.90 -58.59 0.13
CA LEU A 28 17.02 -57.85 1.02
C LEU A 28 17.64 -56.50 1.43
N TYR A 29 18.95 -56.47 1.71
CA TYR A 29 19.65 -55.22 2.02
C TYR A 29 19.73 -54.28 0.83
N ALA A 30 19.91 -54.82 -0.39
CA ALA A 30 19.84 -54.01 -1.61
C ALA A 30 18.46 -53.38 -1.79
N PHE A 31 17.38 -54.15 -1.53
CA PHE A 31 16.01 -53.65 -1.64
C PHE A 31 15.69 -52.58 -0.59
N ILE A 32 16.12 -52.78 0.66
CA ILE A 32 16.00 -51.78 1.73
C ILE A 32 16.80 -50.52 1.39
N GLY A 33 18.03 -50.67 0.88
CA GLY A 33 18.87 -49.55 0.46
C GLY A 33 18.21 -48.70 -0.64
N ILE A 34 17.68 -49.34 -1.69
CA ILE A 34 16.95 -48.66 -2.76
C ILE A 34 15.69 -47.96 -2.20
N GLY A 35 14.95 -48.61 -1.29
CA GLY A 35 13.77 -48.02 -0.66
C GLY A 35 14.08 -46.77 0.17
N VAL A 36 15.18 -46.77 0.93
CA VAL A 36 15.63 -45.61 1.69
C VAL A 36 16.07 -44.47 0.77
N VAL A 37 16.83 -44.76 -0.28
CA VAL A 37 17.23 -43.74 -1.27
C VAL A 37 16.00 -43.15 -1.97
N ALA A 38 15.02 -43.97 -2.35
CA ALA A 38 13.78 -43.49 -2.94
C ALA A 38 12.98 -42.61 -1.97
N LEU A 39 12.91 -42.96 -0.67
CA LEU A 39 12.26 -42.13 0.35
C LEU A 39 12.99 -40.82 0.60
N ILE A 40 14.33 -40.81 0.58
CA ILE A 40 15.12 -39.57 0.69
C ILE A 40 14.87 -38.68 -0.53
N ILE A 41 14.85 -39.25 -1.73
CA ILE A 41 14.55 -38.51 -2.96
C ILE A 41 13.11 -37.96 -2.93
N LEU A 42 12.13 -38.77 -2.54
CA LEU A 42 10.74 -38.32 -2.40
C LEU A 42 10.57 -37.27 -1.30
N GLY A 43 11.28 -37.41 -0.18
CA GLY A 43 11.32 -36.43 0.89
C GLY A 43 11.96 -35.11 0.44
N PHE A 44 13.05 -35.17 -0.33
CA PHE A 44 13.73 -34.01 -0.91
C PHE A 44 12.87 -33.31 -1.97
N LEU A 45 12.27 -34.06 -2.89
CA LEU A 45 11.36 -33.52 -3.90
C LEU A 45 10.10 -32.95 -3.23
N GLY A 46 9.57 -33.63 -2.21
CA GLY A 46 8.51 -33.12 -1.36
C GLY A 46 8.89 -31.81 -0.69
N TYR A 47 10.09 -31.72 -0.09
CA TYR A 47 10.61 -30.51 0.52
C TYR A 47 10.73 -29.35 -0.49
N GLN A 48 11.31 -29.59 -1.67
CA GLN A 48 11.44 -28.56 -2.72
C GLN A 48 10.07 -28.09 -3.24
N TYR A 49 9.12 -29.01 -3.42
CA TYR A 49 7.81 -28.67 -3.99
C TYR A 49 6.90 -28.00 -2.96
N ILE A 50 6.91 -28.49 -1.73
CA ILE A 50 6.00 -28.05 -0.67
C ILE A 50 6.52 -26.79 0.03
N ALA A 51 7.83 -26.71 0.27
CA ALA A 51 8.48 -25.68 1.07
C ALA A 51 7.83 -25.53 2.46
N PRO A 52 7.83 -26.58 3.31
CA PRO A 52 7.08 -26.60 4.57
C PRO A 52 7.57 -25.57 5.60
N PHE A 53 8.81 -25.07 5.44
CA PHE A 53 9.38 -24.00 6.27
C PHE A 53 9.43 -22.65 5.54
N GLY A 54 8.67 -22.52 4.46
CA GLY A 54 8.66 -21.32 3.62
C GLY A 54 9.70 -21.42 2.52
N ALA A 55 9.63 -20.47 1.59
CA ALA A 55 10.58 -20.36 0.49
C ALA A 55 10.79 -18.88 0.17
N THR A 56 12.05 -18.48 0.05
CA THR A 56 12.41 -17.14 -0.42
C THR A 56 12.72 -17.23 -1.91
N VAL A 57 12.01 -16.45 -2.72
CA VAL A 57 12.26 -16.37 -4.16
C VAL A 57 12.93 -15.04 -4.45
N ILE A 58 14.18 -15.10 -4.91
CA ILE A 58 14.96 -13.92 -5.29
C ILE A 58 14.85 -13.75 -6.81
N TYR A 59 14.42 -12.57 -7.22
CA TYR A 59 14.36 -12.17 -8.62
C TYR A 59 15.43 -11.11 -8.85
N GLN A 60 16.54 -11.51 -9.48
CA GLN A 60 17.63 -10.60 -9.83
C GLN A 60 17.44 -10.10 -11.26
N PHE A 61 17.48 -8.78 -11.43
CA PHE A 61 17.44 -8.15 -12.73
C PHE A 61 18.87 -8.04 -13.26
N THR A 62 19.38 -9.15 -13.79
CA THR A 62 20.58 -9.15 -14.64
C THR A 62 20.17 -9.30 -16.09
N VAL A 63 20.95 -8.74 -17.02
CA VAL A 63 20.61 -8.65 -18.46
C VAL A 63 20.38 -10.02 -19.14
N SER A 64 20.68 -11.13 -18.46
CA SER A 64 20.53 -12.52 -18.92
C SER A 64 19.16 -13.18 -18.67
N ASP A 65 18.34 -12.75 -17.70
CA ASP A 65 17.14 -13.49 -17.28
C ASP A 65 15.83 -12.94 -17.94
N LYS A 66 15.66 -13.18 -19.24
CA LYS A 66 14.48 -12.72 -20.01
C LYS A 66 13.17 -13.47 -19.72
N ASP A 67 13.24 -14.67 -19.14
CA ASP A 67 12.09 -15.59 -19.11
C ASP A 67 11.18 -15.46 -17.87
N LYS A 68 11.59 -14.70 -16.85
CA LYS A 68 10.87 -14.64 -15.56
C LYS A 68 10.29 -13.26 -15.21
N ILE A 69 10.68 -12.21 -15.94
CA ILE A 69 10.29 -10.82 -15.65
C ILE A 69 10.11 -10.05 -16.96
N SER A 70 9.13 -9.15 -17.03
CA SER A 70 9.02 -8.21 -18.16
C SER A 70 10.20 -7.23 -18.16
N THR A 71 10.74 -6.88 -19.32
CA THR A 71 11.77 -5.83 -19.47
C THR A 71 11.38 -4.55 -18.71
N LEU A 72 12.34 -3.90 -18.05
CA LEU A 72 12.15 -2.59 -17.39
C LEU A 72 11.73 -1.56 -18.45
N LYS A 73 10.42 -1.29 -18.53
CA LYS A 73 9.87 -0.40 -19.56
C LYS A 73 10.31 1.03 -19.28
N GLY A 74 11.07 1.62 -20.20
CA GLY A 74 11.63 2.98 -20.06
C GLY A 74 13.12 3.01 -19.65
N ALA A 75 13.78 1.86 -19.56
CA ALA A 75 15.23 1.72 -19.41
C ALA A 75 15.90 1.31 -20.74
N GLU A 76 17.09 1.85 -21.01
CA GLU A 76 17.94 1.49 -22.14
C GLU A 76 19.08 0.60 -21.65
N GLN A 77 19.46 -0.42 -22.44
CA GLN A 77 20.66 -1.21 -22.13
C GLN A 77 21.91 -0.38 -22.41
N SER A 78 22.88 -0.43 -21.49
CA SER A 78 24.16 0.24 -21.66
C SER A 78 25.31 -0.68 -21.24
N GLU A 79 26.32 -0.78 -22.09
CA GLU A 79 27.60 -1.40 -21.73
C GLU A 79 28.46 -0.35 -21.03
N THR A 80 28.66 -0.49 -19.72
CA THR A 80 29.57 0.40 -18.99
C THR A 80 30.98 -0.17 -19.06
N ILE A 81 31.84 0.44 -19.88
CA ILE A 81 33.27 0.12 -19.94
C ILE A 81 33.94 0.72 -18.70
N ASP A 82 34.45 -0.13 -17.82
CA ASP A 82 35.33 0.33 -16.73
C ASP A 82 36.68 0.75 -17.33
N SER A 83 36.90 2.06 -17.40
CA SER A 83 38.08 2.66 -18.03
C SER A 83 39.39 2.38 -17.29
N ASN A 84 39.35 1.81 -16.07
CA ASN A 84 40.54 1.58 -15.25
C ASN A 84 41.00 0.12 -15.20
N ALA A 85 40.27 -0.82 -15.80
CA ALA A 85 40.61 -2.24 -15.72
C ALA A 85 40.97 -2.79 -17.10
N THR A 86 42.28 -2.92 -17.35
CA THR A 86 42.88 -3.38 -18.62
C THR A 86 42.58 -4.84 -19.00
N ASN A 87 41.65 -5.52 -18.32
CA ASN A 87 41.10 -6.84 -18.67
C ASN A 87 39.76 -7.14 -17.94
N ALA A 88 38.95 -6.13 -17.58
CA ALA A 88 37.69 -6.41 -16.87
C ALA A 88 36.55 -6.83 -17.83
N LEU A 89 35.87 -7.92 -17.47
CA LEU A 89 34.52 -8.20 -17.97
C LEU A 89 33.63 -6.98 -17.72
N THR A 90 33.01 -6.45 -18.77
CA THR A 90 31.94 -5.46 -18.68
C THR A 90 30.76 -6.06 -17.95
N ILE A 91 30.39 -5.48 -16.79
CA ILE A 91 29.15 -5.85 -16.11
C ILE A 91 28.01 -5.10 -16.84
N PRO A 92 27.04 -5.80 -17.42
CA PRO A 92 25.95 -5.14 -18.12
C PRO A 92 25.10 -4.34 -17.15
N ALA A 93 24.86 -3.06 -17.44
CA ALA A 93 24.06 -2.15 -16.63
C ALA A 93 22.84 -1.65 -17.41
N GLN A 94 21.85 -1.11 -16.71
CA GLN A 94 20.70 -0.47 -17.33
C GLN A 94 20.69 1.02 -17.03
N THR A 95 20.50 1.85 -18.05
CA THR A 95 20.40 3.29 -17.88
C THR A 95 18.93 3.71 -17.93
N ILE A 96 18.48 4.40 -16.89
CA ILE A 96 17.18 5.04 -16.83
C ILE A 96 17.34 6.53 -17.07
N ARG A 97 16.56 7.05 -18.02
CA ARG A 97 16.44 8.48 -18.36
C ARG A 97 15.04 9.04 -18.13
N SER A 98 14.07 8.15 -17.88
CA SER A 98 12.67 8.49 -17.68
C SER A 98 12.36 8.71 -16.20
N ASN A 99 11.38 9.55 -15.91
CA ASN A 99 10.97 9.81 -14.53
C ASN A 99 10.30 8.60 -13.86
N ILE A 100 9.76 7.68 -14.65
CA ILE A 100 8.99 6.53 -14.19
C ILE A 100 9.38 5.32 -15.03
N VAL A 101 9.77 4.24 -14.36
CA VAL A 101 10.00 2.92 -14.95
C VAL A 101 9.11 1.92 -14.26
N THR A 102 8.41 1.09 -15.04
CA THR A 102 7.50 0.07 -14.50
C THR A 102 7.95 -1.32 -14.86
N PHE A 103 7.69 -2.27 -13.96
CA PHE A 103 7.90 -3.69 -14.19
C PHE A 103 6.90 -4.51 -13.39
N ASN A 104 6.75 -5.79 -13.74
CA ASN A 104 5.91 -6.71 -12.99
C ASN A 104 6.62 -8.04 -12.76
N LEU A 105 6.23 -8.71 -11.69
CA LEU A 105 6.79 -9.96 -11.22
C LEU A 105 5.69 -11.01 -11.16
N LYS A 106 5.90 -12.15 -11.83
CA LYS A 106 5.01 -13.30 -11.68
C LYS A 106 5.36 -14.06 -10.41
N LEU A 107 4.42 -14.16 -9.49
CA LEU A 107 4.53 -14.89 -8.24
C LEU A 107 4.35 -16.41 -8.45
N LEU A 108 5.11 -17.19 -7.69
CA LEU A 108 4.92 -18.65 -7.60
C LEU A 108 3.71 -19.02 -6.71
N SER A 109 3.26 -18.10 -5.85
CA SER A 109 2.16 -18.28 -4.90
C SER A 109 1.43 -16.97 -4.69
N LYS A 110 0.10 -17.02 -4.54
CA LYS A 110 -0.71 -15.86 -4.16
C LYS A 110 -0.50 -15.42 -2.71
N LYS A 111 -0.05 -16.32 -1.84
CA LYS A 111 0.27 -16.00 -0.44
C LYS A 111 1.76 -15.72 -0.33
N ILE A 112 2.09 -14.56 0.22
CA ILE A 112 3.45 -14.06 0.45
C ILE A 112 3.52 -13.46 1.86
N ASP A 113 4.70 -13.51 2.47
CA ASP A 113 4.99 -13.05 3.84
C ASP A 113 5.81 -11.76 3.89
N GLY A 114 6.46 -11.39 2.78
CA GLY A 114 7.24 -10.17 2.67
C GLY A 114 7.66 -9.90 1.24
N VAL A 115 7.83 -8.62 0.90
CA VAL A 115 8.48 -8.20 -0.35
C VAL A 115 9.59 -7.22 -0.02
N TRP A 116 10.82 -7.59 -0.37
CA TRP A 116 11.99 -6.74 -0.27
C TRP A 116 12.43 -6.32 -1.65
N VAL A 117 12.90 -5.07 -1.77
CA VAL A 117 13.49 -4.56 -2.99
C VAL A 117 14.84 -3.98 -2.67
N ASN A 118 15.90 -4.49 -3.30
CA ASN A 118 17.26 -3.96 -3.19
C ASN A 118 17.64 -3.29 -4.51
N LEU A 119 18.25 -2.11 -4.44
CA LEU A 119 18.69 -1.34 -5.60
C LEU A 119 20.14 -0.90 -5.42
N LYS A 120 20.98 -1.22 -6.41
CA LYS A 120 22.35 -0.70 -6.56
C LYS A 120 22.41 0.17 -7.82
N PHE A 121 22.62 1.47 -7.62
CA PHE A 121 22.60 2.44 -8.72
C PHE A 121 23.69 3.51 -8.59
N LYS A 122 24.04 4.14 -9.70
CA LYS A 122 24.92 5.31 -9.79
C LYS A 122 24.16 6.44 -10.49
N GLY A 123 24.45 7.67 -10.11
CA GLY A 123 23.79 8.87 -10.62
C GLY A 123 23.64 9.92 -9.53
N ASN A 124 23.08 11.08 -9.89
CA ASN A 124 22.79 12.16 -8.94
C ASN A 124 21.34 12.66 -9.08
N PRO A 125 20.33 11.77 -8.99
CA PRO A 125 18.94 12.21 -8.96
C PRO A 125 18.67 13.01 -7.68
N ASP A 126 17.63 13.84 -7.65
CA ASP A 126 17.20 14.49 -6.39
C ASP A 126 16.45 13.49 -5.49
N GLU A 127 15.70 12.57 -6.09
CA GLU A 127 14.92 11.53 -5.40
C GLU A 127 14.87 10.23 -6.21
N VAL A 128 14.89 9.10 -5.52
CA VAL A 128 14.49 7.78 -6.06
C VAL A 128 13.54 7.13 -5.06
N LYS A 129 12.40 6.65 -5.54
CA LYS A 129 11.40 5.93 -4.74
C LYS A 129 10.88 4.74 -5.52
N ILE A 130 10.44 3.70 -4.81
CA ILE A 130 9.83 2.52 -5.41
C ILE A 130 8.45 2.29 -4.84
N GLY A 131 7.50 2.07 -5.73
CA GLY A 131 6.11 1.75 -5.46
C GLY A 131 5.80 0.30 -5.78
N VAL A 132 5.00 -0.35 -4.95
CA VAL A 132 4.33 -1.62 -5.29
C VAL A 132 2.83 -1.37 -5.38
N LYS A 133 2.15 -2.01 -6.33
CA LYS A 133 0.73 -1.77 -6.59
C LYS A 133 -0.10 -2.01 -5.32
N GLY A 134 -0.82 -0.97 -4.91
CA GLY A 134 -1.68 -0.95 -3.73
C GLY A 134 -3.15 -1.19 -4.09
N ASP A 135 -4.04 -0.78 -3.20
CA ASP A 135 -5.48 -0.91 -3.40
C ASP A 135 -6.02 0.08 -4.47
N ILE A 136 -7.34 0.16 -4.62
CA ILE A 136 -7.98 1.04 -5.61
C ILE A 136 -7.78 2.53 -5.27
N LYS A 137 -7.51 2.87 -4.00
CA LYS A 137 -7.36 4.26 -3.53
C LYS A 137 -5.94 4.75 -3.71
N ASP A 138 -4.95 3.91 -3.42
CA ASP A 138 -3.53 4.20 -3.61
C ASP A 138 -2.95 3.25 -4.67
N PRO A 139 -2.82 3.69 -5.94
CA PRO A 139 -2.43 2.79 -7.03
C PRO A 139 -1.05 2.18 -6.80
N TYR A 140 -0.18 2.87 -6.07
CA TYR A 140 1.11 2.37 -5.62
C TYR A 140 1.41 2.83 -4.18
N LEU A 141 1.85 1.89 -3.36
CA LEU A 141 2.45 2.16 -2.06
C LEU A 141 3.92 2.45 -2.25
N TYR A 142 4.36 3.70 -2.07
CA TYR A 142 5.76 4.07 -2.26
C TYR A 142 6.59 3.91 -0.98
N LYS A 143 7.86 3.59 -1.16
CA LYS A 143 8.93 3.67 -0.16
C LYS A 143 10.10 4.46 -0.75
N PRO A 144 10.75 5.33 0.03
CA PRO A 144 11.90 6.07 -0.45
C PRO A 144 13.13 5.16 -0.52
N LEU A 145 13.89 5.28 -1.61
CA LEU A 145 15.16 4.57 -1.81
C LEU A 145 16.35 5.54 -1.74
N TYR A 146 16.16 6.78 -2.17
CA TYR A 146 17.16 7.82 -2.15
C TYR A 146 16.50 9.20 -2.07
N ASN A 147 17.04 10.11 -1.26
CA ASN A 147 16.71 11.52 -1.31
C ASN A 147 17.95 12.36 -1.00
N LYS A 148 18.34 13.22 -1.93
CA LYS A 148 19.59 13.98 -1.85
C LYS A 148 19.66 14.88 -0.63
N VAL A 149 18.57 15.61 -0.33
CA VAL A 149 18.50 16.52 0.82
C VAL A 149 18.73 15.74 2.12
N ILE A 150 18.11 14.55 2.26
CA ILE A 150 18.24 13.71 3.45
C ILE A 150 19.65 13.09 3.56
N GLU A 151 20.23 12.66 2.44
CA GLU A 151 21.58 12.09 2.41
C GLU A 151 22.66 13.09 2.83
N ASP A 152 22.48 14.35 2.43
CA ASP A 152 23.39 15.44 2.77
C ASP A 152 23.24 15.94 4.22
N LEU A 153 22.24 15.45 4.97
CA LEU A 153 22.04 15.82 6.37
C LEU A 153 23.19 15.32 7.25
N LYS A 154 23.86 16.27 7.88
CA LYS A 154 24.83 16.08 8.97
C LYS A 154 24.11 16.13 10.32
N ASN A 155 24.60 15.36 11.28
CA ASN A 155 24.11 15.34 12.68
C ASN A 155 22.61 15.01 12.84
N SER A 156 22.04 14.23 11.93
CA SER A 156 20.69 13.69 12.13
C SER A 156 20.67 12.58 13.18
N GLN A 157 19.61 12.54 13.97
CA GLN A 157 19.33 11.50 14.94
C GLN A 157 18.47 10.42 14.30
N ARG A 158 18.66 9.17 14.71
CA ARG A 158 17.78 8.05 14.33
C ARG A 158 17.05 7.52 15.55
N ASP A 159 15.76 7.30 15.39
CA ASP A 159 14.87 6.73 16.41
C ASP A 159 13.79 5.90 15.69
N ASN A 160 13.77 4.58 15.89
CA ASN A 160 12.78 3.65 15.32
C ASN A 160 12.53 3.81 13.80
N GLY A 161 13.59 3.84 13.00
CA GLY A 161 13.50 3.99 11.54
C GLY A 161 13.08 5.40 11.06
N LEU A 162 12.99 6.37 11.96
CA LEU A 162 12.83 7.79 11.62
C LEU A 162 14.18 8.51 11.70
N ILE A 163 14.42 9.34 10.70
CA ILE A 163 15.45 10.37 10.72
C ILE A 163 14.81 11.64 11.26
N PHE A 164 15.42 12.19 12.30
CA PHE A 164 15.09 13.51 12.84
C PHE A 164 16.29 14.43 12.72
N TRP A 165 16.12 15.53 12.03
CA TRP A 165 17.12 16.57 11.89
C TRP A 165 16.56 17.91 12.36
N GLN A 166 17.43 18.71 12.97
CA GLN A 166 17.11 20.02 13.52
C GLN A 166 18.22 20.99 13.15
N LYS A 167 17.85 22.14 12.58
CA LYS A 167 18.78 23.20 12.19
C LYS A 167 19.54 23.77 13.39
N SER A 168 18.88 23.80 14.55
CA SER A 168 19.48 24.15 15.84
C SER A 168 19.13 23.07 16.84
N GLU A 169 20.14 22.49 17.48
CA GLU A 169 19.98 21.42 18.47
C GLU A 169 19.23 21.92 19.72
N LYS A 170 17.91 21.77 19.72
CA LYS A 170 17.02 22.17 20.82
C LYS A 170 16.43 20.97 21.55
N PHE A 171 16.19 19.88 20.83
CA PHE A 171 15.58 18.67 21.35
C PHE A 171 16.60 17.55 21.40
N LYS A 172 16.51 16.69 22.43
CA LYS A 172 17.45 15.57 22.58
C LYS A 172 17.13 14.39 21.67
N SER A 173 15.87 14.23 21.30
CA SER A 173 15.36 13.16 20.44
C SER A 173 14.09 13.60 19.71
N PHE A 174 13.67 12.83 18.70
CA PHE A 174 12.36 13.02 18.09
C PHE A 174 11.22 12.90 19.12
N SER A 175 11.32 11.94 20.04
CA SER A 175 10.35 11.78 21.13
C SER A 175 10.26 13.02 22.04
N ASP A 176 11.37 13.73 22.28
CA ASP A 176 11.39 15.00 23.02
C ASP A 176 10.71 16.13 22.21
N PHE A 177 11.00 16.21 20.91
CA PHE A 177 10.34 17.13 19.97
C PHE A 177 8.82 16.89 19.91
N ALA A 178 8.39 15.64 19.75
CA ALA A 178 7.00 15.26 19.56
C ALA A 178 6.10 15.60 20.78
N ARG A 179 6.67 15.66 21.99
CA ARG A 179 5.97 16.08 23.21
C ARG A 179 5.48 17.51 23.15
N LYS A 180 6.23 18.39 22.50
CA LYS A 180 5.93 19.82 22.39
C LYS A 180 6.51 20.39 21.09
N PRO A 181 5.94 20.02 19.93
CA PRO A 181 6.45 20.50 18.65
C PRO A 181 6.31 22.03 18.58
N PRO A 182 7.34 22.74 18.09
CA PRO A 182 7.30 24.18 17.93
C PRO A 182 6.42 24.56 16.73
N LEU A 183 5.19 25.01 17.01
CA LEU A 183 4.18 25.30 15.98
C LEU A 183 4.52 26.55 15.13
N ASP A 184 5.42 27.40 15.60
CA ASP A 184 5.90 28.61 14.91
C ASP A 184 7.08 28.34 13.97
N LYS A 185 7.54 27.09 13.89
CA LYS A 185 8.72 26.69 13.12
C LYS A 185 8.31 25.83 11.94
N LEU A 186 9.05 25.97 10.85
CA LEU A 186 8.78 25.24 9.62
C LEU A 186 9.45 23.87 9.70
N ALA A 187 8.68 22.81 9.55
CA ALA A 187 9.17 21.45 9.45
C ALA A 187 8.99 20.94 8.01
N SER A 188 9.74 19.92 7.64
CA SER A 188 9.42 19.09 6.49
C SER A 188 9.23 17.65 6.93
N ALA A 189 8.19 17.01 6.39
CA ALA A 189 7.87 15.61 6.64
C ALA A 189 8.03 14.81 5.34
N TYR A 190 8.70 13.67 5.40
CA TYR A 190 8.94 12.80 4.25
C TYR A 190 8.62 11.35 4.57
N PHE A 191 7.62 10.77 3.89
CA PHE A 191 7.05 9.46 4.22
C PHE A 191 6.67 9.31 5.71
N PHE A 192 6.28 10.43 6.33
CA PHE A 192 5.85 10.52 7.71
C PHE A 192 4.59 11.39 7.75
N ASP A 193 3.49 10.87 8.29
CA ASP A 193 2.28 11.67 8.49
C ASP A 193 2.44 12.49 9.78
N PRO A 194 2.37 13.84 9.74
CA PRO A 194 2.46 14.68 10.92
C PRO A 194 1.55 14.25 12.08
N VAL A 195 0.39 13.66 11.79
CA VAL A 195 -0.54 13.18 12.82
C VAL A 195 0.05 12.06 13.70
N GLU A 196 1.05 11.33 13.20
CA GLU A 196 1.75 10.25 13.92
C GLU A 196 2.50 10.79 15.15
N ILE A 197 2.80 12.09 15.23
CA ILE A 197 3.39 12.72 16.43
C ILE A 197 2.58 12.41 17.69
N TYR A 198 1.26 12.27 17.57
CA TYR A 198 0.41 11.96 18.71
C TYR A 198 0.66 10.57 19.31
N SER A 199 1.28 9.65 18.57
CA SER A 199 1.69 8.34 19.06
C SER A 199 2.92 8.43 19.99
N TYR A 200 3.71 9.51 19.88
CA TYR A 200 4.91 9.76 20.70
C TYR A 200 4.63 10.69 21.90
N GLN A 201 3.46 11.33 21.92
CA GLN A 201 3.06 12.17 23.04
C GLN A 201 2.66 11.29 24.22
N PRO A 202 3.13 11.60 25.44
CA PRO A 202 2.72 10.88 26.62
C PRO A 202 1.20 10.97 26.76
N VAL A 203 0.64 9.86 27.22
CA VAL A 203 -0.77 9.77 27.59
C VAL A 203 -1.05 10.87 28.62
N SER A 204 -1.71 11.95 28.20
CA SER A 204 -2.14 12.98 29.13
C SER A 204 -3.08 12.32 30.14
N SER A 205 -2.76 12.47 31.42
CA SER A 205 -3.55 11.98 32.55
C SER A 205 -4.94 12.63 32.68
N SER A 206 -5.28 13.58 31.80
CA SER A 206 -6.65 14.09 31.70
C SER A 206 -7.56 13.03 31.06
N LEU A 207 -7.95 12.06 31.89
CA LEU A 207 -9.05 11.16 31.64
C LEU A 207 -10.30 12.01 31.39
N GLY A 208 -10.88 11.87 30.21
CA GLY A 208 -12.12 12.55 29.87
C GLY A 208 -12.89 11.73 28.84
N THR A 209 -14.17 12.06 28.73
CA THR A 209 -15.09 11.47 27.76
C THR A 209 -15.59 12.57 26.83
N PHE A 210 -15.76 12.24 25.57
CA PHE A 210 -16.44 13.07 24.60
C PHE A 210 -17.89 12.59 24.47
N SER A 211 -18.83 13.52 24.42
CA SER A 211 -20.24 13.24 24.15
C SER A 211 -20.79 14.31 23.22
N ALA A 212 -21.18 13.91 22.01
CA ALA A 212 -21.97 14.74 21.12
C ALA A 212 -23.43 14.31 21.25
N ASN A 213 -24.20 15.03 22.08
CA ASN A 213 -25.65 14.90 22.14
C ASN A 213 -26.26 15.91 21.16
N LYS A 214 -25.92 15.75 19.89
CA LYS A 214 -26.33 16.59 18.78
C LYS A 214 -26.97 15.73 17.73
N LEU A 215 -28.09 16.19 17.17
CA LEU A 215 -28.77 15.47 16.10
C LEU A 215 -28.03 15.72 14.79
N LEU A 216 -27.47 14.65 14.23
CA LEU A 216 -26.73 14.69 12.96
C LEU A 216 -27.41 13.82 11.90
N ARG A 217 -27.13 14.08 10.63
CA ARG A 217 -27.63 13.30 9.48
C ARG A 217 -26.54 13.02 8.46
N ALA A 218 -26.76 12.00 7.63
CA ALA A 218 -25.82 11.52 6.63
C ALA A 218 -24.52 10.97 7.26
N SER A 219 -23.53 10.73 6.40
CA SER A 219 -22.26 10.15 6.82
C SER A 219 -21.35 11.20 7.46
N HIS A 220 -20.63 10.79 8.51
CA HIS A 220 -19.64 11.63 9.19
C HIS A 220 -18.32 10.90 9.41
N GLU A 221 -17.23 11.65 9.37
CA GLU A 221 -15.90 11.19 9.73
C GLU A 221 -15.42 11.93 10.97
N LEU A 222 -14.94 11.18 11.96
CA LEU A 222 -14.37 11.71 13.19
C LEU A 222 -12.92 11.26 13.33
N LEU A 223 -12.08 12.15 13.85
CA LEU A 223 -10.75 11.80 14.34
C LEU A 223 -10.76 11.78 15.86
N ILE A 224 -10.26 10.69 16.43
CA ILE A 224 -10.22 10.43 17.87
C ILE A 224 -8.75 10.31 18.26
N ARG A 225 -8.27 11.21 19.12
CA ARG A 225 -6.95 11.05 19.74
C ARG A 225 -7.08 10.10 20.93
N VAL A 226 -6.63 8.87 20.73
CA VAL A 226 -6.60 7.81 21.73
C VAL A 226 -5.33 7.91 22.54
N SER A 227 -5.48 8.04 23.84
CA SER A 227 -4.37 8.04 24.78
C SER A 227 -4.42 6.86 25.75
N LYS A 228 -5.54 6.16 25.86
CA LYS A 228 -5.68 5.01 26.77
C LYS A 228 -6.49 3.89 26.15
N SER A 229 -6.23 2.68 26.64
CA SER A 229 -7.01 1.48 26.36
C SER A 229 -7.92 1.12 27.55
N PRO A 230 -9.11 0.54 27.33
CA PRO A 230 -9.75 0.29 26.04
C PRO A 230 -10.30 1.57 25.40
N LEU A 231 -10.45 1.59 24.07
CA LEU A 231 -11.31 2.55 23.38
C LEU A 231 -12.74 2.03 23.37
N GLN A 232 -13.66 2.84 23.90
CA GLN A 232 -15.09 2.55 23.91
C GLN A 232 -15.83 3.66 23.19
N ILE A 233 -16.65 3.27 22.22
CA ILE A 233 -17.47 4.16 21.41
C ILE A 233 -18.91 3.64 21.45
N GLU A 234 -19.87 4.51 21.73
CA GLU A 234 -21.30 4.23 21.66
C GLU A 234 -21.92 5.20 20.65
N VAL A 235 -22.64 4.66 19.67
CA VAL A 235 -23.36 5.45 18.66
C VAL A 235 -24.82 5.05 18.70
N GLU A 236 -25.70 6.04 18.77
CA GLU A 236 -27.14 5.88 18.77
C GLU A 236 -27.75 6.50 17.51
N LYS A 237 -28.59 5.73 16.81
CA LYS A 237 -29.37 6.22 15.67
C LYS A 237 -30.87 6.10 15.91
N GLN A 238 -31.64 6.81 15.09
CA GLN A 238 -33.08 6.66 14.95
C GLN A 238 -33.49 6.84 13.49
N ASP A 239 -34.36 5.96 13.02
CA ASP A 239 -34.85 5.95 11.65
C ASP A 239 -35.96 7.01 11.49
N GLN A 240 -35.93 7.74 10.38
CA GLN A 240 -36.96 8.72 10.07
C GLN A 240 -38.06 8.10 9.19
N ASN A 241 -37.76 7.02 8.46
CA ASN A 241 -38.68 6.31 7.58
C ASN A 241 -39.41 7.25 6.60
N LEU A 242 -38.72 8.29 6.10
CA LEU A 242 -39.22 9.22 5.08
C LEU A 242 -39.14 8.62 3.69
N TYR A 243 -38.21 7.69 3.47
CA TYR A 243 -37.96 7.06 2.18
C TYR A 243 -38.15 5.54 2.26
N LYS A 244 -38.48 4.93 1.12
CA LYS A 244 -38.54 3.47 1.02
C LYS A 244 -37.12 2.89 0.93
N GLY A 245 -36.84 1.91 1.76
CA GLY A 245 -35.56 1.19 1.81
C GLY A 245 -35.15 0.89 3.25
N PRO A 246 -34.08 0.10 3.43
CA PRO A 246 -33.52 -0.14 4.76
C PRO A 246 -32.62 1.02 5.22
N ASP A 247 -32.73 1.35 6.51
CA ASP A 247 -31.99 2.41 7.18
C ASP A 247 -30.83 1.84 8.00
N ILE A 248 -29.74 1.49 7.28
CA ILE A 248 -28.54 0.90 7.88
C ILE A 248 -27.48 1.97 8.13
N LEU A 249 -26.98 2.06 9.37
CA LEU A 249 -25.80 2.85 9.73
C LEU A 249 -24.61 1.92 9.99
N SER A 250 -23.52 2.09 9.24
CA SER A 250 -22.28 1.37 9.47
C SER A 250 -21.30 2.22 10.25
N THR A 251 -20.69 1.64 11.29
CA THR A 251 -19.66 2.24 12.14
C THR A 251 -18.35 1.52 11.87
N GLU A 252 -17.35 2.24 11.37
CA GLU A 252 -16.07 1.67 10.96
C GLU A 252 -14.91 2.42 11.61
N LEU A 253 -14.10 1.71 12.39
CA LEU A 253 -12.96 2.27 13.10
C LEU A 253 -11.66 1.86 12.39
N TYR A 254 -10.86 2.86 12.05
CA TYR A 254 -9.58 2.72 11.38
C TYR A 254 -8.43 3.26 12.22
N LYS A 255 -7.25 2.67 12.05
CA LYS A 255 -5.97 3.28 12.40
C LYS A 255 -5.17 3.41 11.11
N GLU A 256 -4.78 4.64 10.77
CA GLU A 256 -4.25 4.96 9.44
C GLU A 256 -5.22 4.45 8.35
N ASN A 257 -4.77 3.56 7.48
CA ASN A 257 -5.58 2.93 6.43
C ASN A 257 -6.13 1.56 6.81
N LYS A 258 -5.79 1.02 7.99
CA LYS A 258 -6.21 -0.31 8.44
C LYS A 258 -7.55 -0.27 9.16
N LEU A 259 -8.54 -1.00 8.64
CA LEU A 259 -9.80 -1.25 9.33
C LEU A 259 -9.56 -2.15 10.55
N LEU A 260 -9.90 -1.66 11.74
CA LEU A 260 -9.76 -2.39 13.00
C LEU A 260 -11.05 -3.04 13.45
N LEU A 261 -12.18 -2.34 13.31
CA LEU A 261 -13.48 -2.83 13.76
C LEU A 261 -14.60 -2.24 12.89
N LYS A 262 -15.60 -3.06 12.61
CA LYS A 262 -16.82 -2.67 11.91
C LYS A 262 -18.04 -3.24 12.61
N LYS A 263 -19.06 -2.40 12.84
CA LYS A 263 -20.39 -2.82 13.30
C LYS A 263 -21.47 -2.06 12.55
N GLU A 264 -22.63 -2.67 12.42
CA GLU A 264 -23.79 -2.04 11.78
C GLU A 264 -24.95 -1.94 12.77
N ILE A 265 -25.67 -0.83 12.71
CA ILE A 265 -26.99 -0.67 13.32
C ILE A 265 -28.01 -0.91 12.21
N ARG A 266 -28.78 -2.00 12.35
CA ARG A 266 -29.78 -2.40 11.36
C ARG A 266 -31.00 -1.48 11.43
N ASP A 267 -31.80 -1.54 10.37
CA ASP A 267 -33.15 -0.98 10.28
C ASP A 267 -34.03 -1.37 11.49
N ASP A 268 -34.97 -0.51 11.87
CA ASP A 268 -35.94 -0.77 12.94
C ASP A 268 -37.09 -1.74 12.57
N GLY A 269 -37.10 -2.20 11.30
CA GLY A 269 -38.08 -3.12 10.74
C GLY A 269 -39.09 -2.43 9.81
N VAL A 270 -39.03 -1.10 9.67
CA VAL A 270 -39.95 -0.30 8.86
C VAL A 270 -39.27 0.16 7.57
N ILE A 271 -39.33 -0.68 6.53
CA ILE A 271 -38.70 -0.36 5.22
C ILE A 271 -39.55 0.53 4.30
N GLU A 272 -40.77 0.88 4.71
CA GLU A 272 -41.71 1.67 3.92
C GLU A 272 -41.71 3.13 4.42
N ALA A 273 -41.96 4.06 3.49
CA ALA A 273 -42.01 5.51 3.74
C ALA A 273 -43.25 5.91 4.57
N THR A 274 -43.24 5.58 5.87
CA THR A 274 -44.36 5.76 6.80
C THR A 274 -44.22 7.00 7.68
N ASN A 275 -43.02 7.59 7.74
CA ASN A 275 -42.65 8.66 8.67
C ASN A 275 -42.84 8.27 10.16
N LEU A 276 -42.97 6.96 10.44
CA LEU A 276 -43.06 6.42 11.79
C LEU A 276 -41.65 6.37 12.37
N ARG A 277 -41.43 6.92 13.58
CA ARG A 277 -40.14 6.86 14.26
C ARG A 277 -40.23 5.92 15.45
N LEU A 278 -39.58 4.76 15.38
CA LEU A 278 -39.52 3.83 16.50
C LEU A 278 -38.43 4.24 17.50
N GLN A 279 -38.19 3.38 18.49
CA GLN A 279 -37.17 3.60 19.51
C GLN A 279 -35.78 3.67 18.89
N SER A 280 -34.91 4.52 19.46
CA SER A 280 -33.51 4.59 19.05
C SER A 280 -32.82 3.23 19.21
N GLN A 281 -31.85 2.98 18.34
CA GLN A 281 -31.00 1.81 18.38
C GLN A 281 -29.54 2.25 18.59
N ALA A 282 -28.81 1.52 19.41
CA ALA A 282 -27.42 1.85 19.72
C ALA A 282 -26.48 0.68 19.47
N VAL A 283 -25.23 1.00 19.16
CA VAL A 283 -24.14 0.03 19.09
C VAL A 283 -22.95 0.50 19.92
N LYS A 284 -22.36 -0.43 20.66
CA LYS A 284 -21.10 -0.24 21.38
C LYS A 284 -19.95 -0.91 20.63
N LEU A 285 -18.89 -0.17 20.35
CA LEU A 285 -17.60 -0.65 19.89
C LEU A 285 -16.63 -0.62 21.07
N GLU A 286 -15.85 -1.67 21.24
CA GLU A 286 -14.86 -1.79 22.31
C GLU A 286 -13.60 -2.47 21.77
N LEU A 287 -12.44 -1.87 22.05
CA LEU A 287 -11.16 -2.33 21.55
C LEU A 287 -10.10 -2.19 22.66
N ASN A 288 -9.55 -3.33 23.10
CA ASN A 288 -8.80 -3.46 24.35
C ASN A 288 -7.28 -3.33 24.20
N ASP A 289 -6.73 -3.53 23.00
CA ASP A 289 -5.29 -3.50 22.75
C ASP A 289 -5.00 -2.42 21.70
N LEU A 290 -4.57 -1.25 22.16
CA LEU A 290 -4.40 -0.07 21.32
C LEU A 290 -3.11 0.67 21.61
N ASN A 291 -2.41 1.02 20.53
CA ASN A 291 -1.32 1.97 20.58
C ASN A 291 -1.87 3.40 20.66
N PRO A 292 -1.27 4.29 21.46
CA PRO A 292 -1.61 5.71 21.45
C PRO A 292 -1.54 6.32 20.05
N GLY A 293 -2.31 7.39 19.82
CA GLY A 293 -2.30 8.17 18.59
C GLY A 293 -3.69 8.50 18.08
N VAL A 294 -3.81 8.86 16.80
CA VAL A 294 -5.10 9.23 16.20
C VAL A 294 -5.74 8.05 15.47
N TYR A 295 -7.04 7.90 15.64
CA TYR A 295 -7.91 6.88 15.04
C TYR A 295 -9.02 7.59 14.28
N ARG A 296 -9.49 6.97 13.19
CA ARG A 296 -10.53 7.52 12.32
C ARG A 296 -11.80 6.68 12.44
N LEU A 297 -12.90 7.30 12.84
CA LEU A 297 -14.22 6.68 12.93
C LEU A 297 -15.08 7.18 11.77
N LEU A 298 -15.52 6.27 10.91
CA LEU A 298 -16.52 6.54 9.88
C LEU A 298 -17.89 6.09 10.36
N LEU A 299 -18.85 7.01 10.30
CA LEU A 299 -20.28 6.74 10.42
C LEU A 299 -20.84 6.83 9.00
N LEU A 300 -21.13 5.69 8.38
CA LEU A 300 -21.59 5.58 7.01
C LEU A 300 -23.10 5.33 7.00
N ASP A 301 -23.84 6.36 6.63
CA ASP A 301 -25.27 6.27 6.38
C ASP A 301 -25.51 5.59 5.02
N LYS A 302 -26.08 4.38 5.05
CA LYS A 302 -26.42 3.60 3.86
C LYS A 302 -27.91 3.70 3.48
N SER A 303 -28.68 4.53 4.19
CA SER A 303 -30.08 4.77 3.86
C SER A 303 -30.23 5.55 2.56
N LYS A 304 -31.41 5.46 1.96
CA LYS A 304 -31.75 6.26 0.79
C LYS A 304 -32.10 7.68 1.24
N GLY A 305 -31.40 8.68 0.71
CA GLY A 305 -31.73 10.09 0.97
C GLY A 305 -31.36 10.61 2.37
N GLY A 306 -30.53 9.87 3.11
CA GLY A 306 -30.06 10.28 4.45
C GLY A 306 -31.16 10.20 5.50
N ASP A 307 -31.92 9.11 5.50
CA ASP A 307 -33.10 8.89 6.33
C ASP A 307 -32.77 8.54 7.79
N ILE A 308 -31.48 8.43 8.11
CA ILE A 308 -31.00 8.15 9.46
C ILE A 308 -30.70 9.46 10.19
N ARG A 309 -31.15 9.52 11.45
CA ARG A 309 -30.71 10.52 12.42
C ARG A 309 -29.76 9.89 13.42
N ILE A 310 -28.56 10.47 13.58
CA ILE A 310 -27.62 10.09 14.64
C ILE A 310 -27.93 10.96 15.85
N ASN A 311 -28.36 10.34 16.94
CA ASN A 311 -28.85 11.04 18.13
C ASN A 311 -27.74 11.33 19.13
N SER A 312 -26.81 10.39 19.31
CA SER A 312 -25.70 10.56 20.24
C SER A 312 -24.45 9.79 19.81
N ILE A 313 -23.29 10.38 20.11
CA ILE A 313 -21.97 9.75 19.98
C ILE A 313 -21.24 9.94 21.31
N LYS A 314 -20.90 8.85 21.99
CA LYS A 314 -20.13 8.87 23.25
C LYS A 314 -18.82 8.12 23.05
N ILE A 315 -17.72 8.73 23.47
CA ILE A 315 -16.38 8.17 23.32
C ILE A 315 -15.64 8.33 24.64
N ASN A 316 -14.99 7.28 25.14
CA ASN A 316 -14.24 7.33 26.39
C ASN A 316 -12.87 8.04 26.29
N GLN A 317 -12.73 8.91 25.29
CA GLN A 317 -11.58 9.77 25.01
C GLN A 317 -12.09 11.21 24.92
N LYS A 318 -11.31 12.16 25.42
CA LYS A 318 -11.70 13.59 25.47
C LYS A 318 -11.59 14.27 24.10
N ASN A 319 -10.54 13.95 23.36
CA ASN A 319 -10.09 14.70 22.20
C ASN A 319 -10.69 14.10 20.91
N VAL A 320 -11.71 14.74 20.39
CA VAL A 320 -12.49 14.31 19.22
C VAL A 320 -12.85 15.52 18.38
N ILE A 321 -12.61 15.39 17.07
CA ILE A 321 -12.92 16.38 16.05
C ILE A 321 -13.63 15.70 14.88
N PHE A 322 -14.42 16.46 14.11
CA PHE A 322 -15.12 16.02 12.92
C PHE A 322 -14.41 16.53 11.67
N LYS A 323 -14.35 15.71 10.62
CA LYS A 323 -14.00 16.18 9.29
C LYS A 323 -15.24 16.66 8.53
N SER A 324 -15.00 17.50 7.53
CA SER A 324 -16.00 17.93 6.54
C SER A 324 -16.55 16.74 5.73
N PRO A 325 -17.86 16.68 5.41
CA PRO A 325 -18.94 17.59 5.80
C PRO A 325 -19.51 17.29 7.20
N ILE A 326 -20.15 18.30 7.79
CA ILE A 326 -21.05 18.12 8.94
C ILE A 326 -22.46 18.57 8.59
N PHE A 327 -23.48 17.78 8.98
CA PHE A 327 -24.88 18.09 8.76
C PHE A 327 -25.62 17.99 10.08
N ILE A 328 -25.97 19.16 10.62
CA ILE A 328 -26.56 19.31 11.95
C ILE A 328 -28.06 19.56 11.75
N VAL A 329 -28.92 18.79 12.41
CA VAL A 329 -30.39 18.89 12.36
C VAL A 329 -31.00 18.98 13.76
N ASP A 330 -30.24 19.51 14.71
CA ASP A 330 -30.63 19.68 16.10
C ASP A 330 -31.82 20.66 16.24
N ASP A 331 -32.64 20.50 17.27
CA ASP A 331 -33.74 21.42 17.56
C ASP A 331 -33.26 22.67 18.31
N LYS A 332 -32.06 22.61 18.92
CA LYS A 332 -31.47 23.70 19.69
C LYS A 332 -30.32 24.37 18.95
N PRO A 333 -30.10 25.68 19.14
CA PRO A 333 -28.96 26.38 18.55
C PRO A 333 -27.63 25.66 18.82
N VAL A 334 -26.79 25.55 17.79
CA VAL A 334 -25.47 24.94 17.87
C VAL A 334 -24.39 25.97 17.60
N SER A 335 -23.29 25.88 18.36
CA SER A 335 -22.06 26.60 18.06
C SER A 335 -21.03 25.59 17.55
N LEU A 336 -20.50 25.85 16.37
CA LEU A 336 -19.51 25.03 15.71
C LEU A 336 -18.18 25.77 15.69
N LEU A 337 -17.13 25.15 16.21
CA LEU A 337 -15.77 25.68 16.16
C LEU A 337 -15.00 24.99 15.02
N THR A 338 -14.17 25.73 14.30
CA THR A 338 -13.44 25.19 13.15
C THR A 338 -12.08 25.84 12.94
N THR A 339 -11.14 25.07 12.37
CA THR A 339 -9.87 25.58 11.83
C THR A 339 -9.99 26.05 10.37
N ALA A 340 -11.14 25.85 9.74
CA ALA A 340 -11.35 26.17 8.34
C ALA A 340 -11.10 27.65 8.06
N SER A 341 -10.42 27.92 6.93
CA SER A 341 -10.23 29.26 6.39
C SER A 341 -11.42 29.68 5.54
N GLN A 342 -12.10 28.71 4.94
CA GLN A 342 -13.31 28.90 4.16
C GLN A 342 -14.32 27.79 4.46
N VAL A 343 -15.60 28.16 4.51
CA VAL A 343 -16.67 27.18 4.60
C VAL A 343 -17.70 27.38 3.52
N ILE A 344 -18.27 26.28 3.07
CA ILE A 344 -19.42 26.21 2.19
C ILE A 344 -20.61 25.78 3.02
N VAL A 345 -21.71 26.54 2.93
CA VAL A 345 -22.95 26.28 3.67
C VAL A 345 -24.10 26.21 2.68
N TYR A 346 -24.97 25.22 2.85
CA TYR A 346 -26.23 25.14 2.11
C TYR A 346 -27.29 24.36 2.86
N THR A 347 -28.54 24.50 2.45
CA THR A 347 -29.68 23.69 2.91
C THR A 347 -30.64 23.40 1.76
N SER A 348 -31.32 22.26 1.84
CA SER A 348 -32.40 21.89 0.93
C SER A 348 -33.79 22.14 1.50
N HIS A 349 -33.89 22.50 2.79
CA HIS A 349 -35.18 22.65 3.47
C HIS A 349 -35.43 24.11 3.91
N PRO A 350 -36.70 24.55 3.95
CA PRO A 350 -37.04 25.90 4.37
C PRO A 350 -36.67 26.20 5.84
N GLU A 351 -36.57 25.16 6.69
CA GLU A 351 -36.19 25.25 8.09
C GLU A 351 -34.74 25.73 8.27
N GLY A 352 -33.86 25.40 7.32
CA GLY A 352 -32.46 25.83 7.32
C GLY A 352 -32.23 27.30 6.95
N LEU A 353 -33.26 28.01 6.46
CA LEU A 353 -33.15 29.44 6.10
C LEU A 353 -33.01 30.30 7.37
N GLN A 354 -31.85 30.92 7.53
CA GLN A 354 -31.47 31.61 8.77
C GLN A 354 -30.27 32.55 8.56
N THR A 355 -30.02 33.39 9.56
CA THR A 355 -28.78 34.18 9.64
C THR A 355 -27.82 33.50 10.61
N LEU A 356 -26.63 33.17 10.10
CA LEU A 356 -25.51 32.68 10.89
C LEU A 356 -24.76 33.83 11.52
N LYS A 357 -24.19 33.59 12.71
CA LYS A 357 -23.30 34.56 13.36
C LYS A 357 -21.89 34.02 13.44
N ILE A 358 -21.00 34.60 12.64
CA ILE A 358 -19.60 34.23 12.48
C ILE A 358 -18.75 35.04 13.46
N ASN A 359 -17.89 34.36 14.23
CA ASN A 359 -16.97 34.94 15.22
C ASN A 359 -17.65 35.96 16.13
N ASP A 360 -18.88 35.65 16.55
CA ASP A 360 -19.72 36.47 17.42
C ASP A 360 -19.95 37.94 16.97
N SER A 361 -19.68 38.27 15.70
CA SER A 361 -19.64 39.66 15.22
C SER A 361 -20.23 39.86 13.83
N LYS A 362 -20.03 38.92 12.91
CA LYS A 362 -20.45 39.05 11.50
C LYS A 362 -21.68 38.19 11.22
N ASP A 363 -22.75 38.83 10.79
CA ASP A 363 -23.96 38.13 10.36
C ASP A 363 -23.83 37.70 8.89
N PHE A 364 -24.32 36.49 8.58
CA PHE A 364 -24.32 35.92 7.24
C PHE A 364 -25.64 35.22 6.96
N GLU A 365 -26.39 35.70 5.98
CA GLU A 365 -27.74 35.21 5.68
C GLU A 365 -27.73 34.02 4.70
N ILE A 366 -28.48 32.97 5.04
CA ILE A 366 -28.83 31.84 4.19
C ILE A 366 -30.27 32.04 3.72
N ALA A 367 -30.44 32.67 2.57
CA ALA A 367 -31.73 33.21 2.14
C ALA A 367 -32.54 32.25 1.25
N LYS A 368 -31.88 31.30 0.55
CA LYS A 368 -32.53 30.43 -0.44
C LYS A 368 -32.13 28.97 -0.29
N ARG A 369 -33.09 28.08 -0.58
CA ARG A 369 -32.87 26.63 -0.63
C ARG A 369 -32.06 26.27 -1.88
N GLY A 370 -31.14 25.32 -1.72
CA GLY A 370 -30.30 24.79 -2.80
C GLY A 370 -29.17 25.73 -3.25
N GLU A 371 -29.13 26.97 -2.74
CA GLU A 371 -28.03 27.90 -3.01
C GLU A 371 -26.81 27.53 -2.15
N ILE A 372 -25.63 27.58 -2.77
CA ILE A 372 -24.35 27.29 -2.14
C ILE A 372 -23.72 28.61 -1.72
N TYR A 373 -23.54 28.79 -0.41
CA TYR A 373 -22.95 30.00 0.15
C TYR A 373 -21.49 29.76 0.54
N HIS A 374 -20.59 30.55 -0.02
CA HIS A 374 -19.16 30.54 0.32
C HIS A 374 -18.88 31.62 1.38
N ILE A 375 -18.35 31.22 2.53
CA ILE A 375 -18.04 32.11 3.65
C ILE A 375 -16.53 32.08 3.89
N ASP A 376 -15.89 33.23 3.70
CA ASP A 376 -14.49 33.45 4.04
C ASP A 376 -14.34 33.75 5.53
N LEU A 377 -13.53 32.93 6.20
CA LEU A 377 -13.23 33.01 7.64
C LEU A 377 -11.80 33.56 7.91
N THR A 378 -11.06 33.98 6.88
CA THR A 378 -9.67 34.46 6.97
C THR A 378 -9.51 35.83 7.64
N GLN A 379 -10.61 36.55 7.91
CA GLN A 379 -10.59 37.94 8.40
C GLN A 379 -10.21 38.11 9.90
N THR A 380 -9.47 37.17 10.49
CA THR A 380 -8.92 37.31 11.84
C THR A 380 -7.38 37.31 11.76
N PRO A 381 -6.67 38.39 12.16
CA PRO A 381 -5.26 38.59 11.83
C PRO A 381 -4.36 37.38 12.13
N GLN A 382 -3.73 36.88 11.06
CA GLN A 382 -2.63 35.94 11.07
C GLN A 382 -1.42 36.62 11.70
N ASN A 383 -1.18 36.32 12.98
CA ASN A 383 0.13 36.37 13.61
C ASN A 383 0.08 35.54 14.90
N GLN A 384 0.95 34.53 14.95
CA GLN A 384 1.65 34.03 16.15
C GLN A 384 0.84 33.65 17.40
N ALA A 385 -0.17 32.79 17.28
CA ALA A 385 -0.65 32.04 18.45
C ALA A 385 -1.05 30.62 18.01
N THR A 386 -0.77 29.61 18.84
CA THR A 386 -0.99 28.17 18.59
C THR A 386 -2.33 27.87 17.90
N VAL A 387 -2.42 26.89 17.00
CA VAL A 387 -3.66 26.54 16.25
C VAL A 387 -4.88 26.35 17.18
N ALA A 388 -4.67 25.85 18.41
CA ALA A 388 -5.71 25.72 19.44
C ALA A 388 -6.26 27.06 20.00
N SER A 389 -5.59 28.18 19.74
CA SER A 389 -5.92 29.51 20.28
C SER A 389 -6.74 30.39 19.33
N LYS A 390 -6.95 29.98 18.06
CA LYS A 390 -7.73 30.74 17.07
C LYS A 390 -8.66 29.83 16.25
N LEU A 391 -9.66 29.24 16.90
CA LEU A 391 -10.76 28.57 16.20
C LEU A 391 -11.80 29.60 15.77
N ASN A 392 -12.20 29.55 14.50
CA ASN A 392 -13.38 30.27 14.02
C ASN A 392 -14.64 29.66 14.64
N LYS A 393 -15.64 30.49 14.92
CA LYS A 393 -16.90 30.10 15.54
C LYS A 393 -18.06 30.44 14.62
N ILE A 394 -18.91 29.46 14.33
CA ILE A 394 -20.13 29.61 13.55
C ILE A 394 -21.30 29.28 14.47
N ASN A 395 -22.09 30.29 14.82
CA ASN A 395 -23.34 30.07 15.55
C ASN A 395 -24.48 29.83 14.57
N ILE A 396 -25.20 28.73 14.78
CA ILE A 396 -26.24 28.19 13.91
C ILE A 396 -27.55 28.14 14.72
N PRO A 397 -28.43 29.14 14.58
CA PRO A 397 -29.63 29.24 15.42
C PRO A 397 -30.68 28.14 15.20
N LYS A 398 -30.94 27.76 13.94
CA LYS A 398 -32.03 26.85 13.55
C LYS A 398 -31.56 25.45 13.11
N ASN A 399 -30.26 25.28 12.88
CA ASN A 399 -29.65 24.08 12.29
C ASN A 399 -30.21 23.78 10.89
N ASP A 400 -30.24 22.51 10.50
CA ASP A 400 -30.60 22.03 9.17
C ASP A 400 -29.71 22.61 8.05
N LEU A 401 -28.40 22.60 8.31
CA LEU A 401 -27.38 23.07 7.38
C LEU A 401 -26.33 21.99 7.15
N VAL A 402 -25.95 21.80 5.88
CA VAL A 402 -24.72 21.10 5.52
C VAL A 402 -23.59 22.12 5.46
N ILE A 403 -22.54 21.87 6.24
CA ILE A 403 -21.36 22.72 6.32
C ILE A 403 -20.15 21.90 5.87
N LYS A 404 -19.42 22.43 4.89
CA LYS A 404 -18.17 21.88 4.35
C LYS A 404 -17.07 22.90 4.55
N GLY A 405 -15.84 22.46 4.76
CA GLY A 405 -14.68 23.36 4.86
C GLY A 405 -13.37 22.63 4.61
N ASP A 406 -12.31 23.41 4.49
CA ASP A 406 -10.91 22.97 4.34
C ASP A 406 -10.25 22.59 5.67
N GLY A 407 -10.94 22.80 6.79
CA GLY A 407 -10.47 22.44 8.13
C GLY A 407 -11.29 21.34 8.80
N VAL A 408 -11.10 21.23 10.12
CA VAL A 408 -11.85 20.32 11.00
C VAL A 408 -12.85 21.08 11.87
N PHE A 409 -13.82 20.37 12.41
CA PHE A 409 -14.91 20.93 13.21
C PHE A 409 -14.97 20.31 14.61
N THR A 410 -15.45 21.07 15.59
CA THR A 410 -15.77 20.55 16.93
C THR A 410 -16.92 21.33 17.55
N PHE A 411 -17.70 20.67 18.40
CA PHE A 411 -18.75 21.29 19.20
C PHE A 411 -18.24 21.88 20.52
N ASP A 412 -17.09 21.42 20.99
CA ASP A 412 -16.46 21.88 22.24
C ASP A 412 -14.98 22.19 21.99
N LYS A 413 -14.54 23.36 22.46
CA LYS A 413 -13.13 23.76 22.42
C LYS A 413 -12.26 22.78 23.20
N ASN A 414 -12.78 22.18 24.27
CA ASN A 414 -12.03 21.26 25.12
C ASN A 414 -11.79 19.88 24.48
N SER A 415 -12.56 19.50 23.46
CA SER A 415 -12.31 18.26 22.70
C SER A 415 -11.41 18.48 21.50
N PHE A 416 -11.06 19.73 21.17
CA PHE A 416 -10.22 20.04 20.03
C PHE A 416 -8.79 19.51 20.22
N PHE A 417 -8.28 18.90 19.15
CA PHE A 417 -6.84 18.76 18.92
C PHE A 417 -6.55 19.09 17.45
N ASN A 418 -5.33 19.53 17.17
CA ASN A 418 -4.93 19.88 15.81
C ASN A 418 -4.53 18.62 15.03
N PRO A 419 -5.25 18.17 14.00
CA PRO A 419 -4.84 16.98 13.24
C PRO A 419 -3.48 17.16 12.54
N ASP A 420 -3.06 18.41 12.30
CA ASP A 420 -1.80 18.76 11.64
C ASP A 420 -0.86 19.45 12.65
N PRO A 421 -0.22 18.69 13.56
CA PRO A 421 0.54 19.27 14.68
C PRO A 421 1.85 19.94 14.26
N LEU A 422 2.15 20.03 12.97
CA LEU A 422 3.33 20.66 12.41
C LEU A 422 2.92 21.71 11.38
N ASN A 423 3.64 22.83 11.37
CA ASN A 423 3.68 23.71 10.22
C ASN A 423 4.66 23.08 9.20
N SER A 424 4.13 22.29 8.27
CA SER A 424 4.95 21.46 7.37
C SER A 424 4.90 21.91 5.90
N ILE A 425 6.05 21.83 5.23
CA ILE A 425 6.17 21.89 3.77
C ILE A 425 6.62 20.53 3.22
N ASN A 426 6.24 20.20 1.98
CA ASN A 426 6.70 18.97 1.34
C ASN A 426 8.22 19.06 1.12
N LEU A 427 8.93 17.95 1.38
CA LEU A 427 10.38 17.89 1.15
C LEU A 427 10.75 18.10 -0.32
N ALA A 428 9.87 17.71 -1.25
CA ALA A 428 10.06 17.92 -2.68
C ALA A 428 10.07 19.40 -3.08
N ASP A 429 9.54 20.29 -2.24
CA ASP A 429 9.48 21.74 -2.50
C ASP A 429 10.72 22.49 -1.99
N ILE A 430 11.65 21.81 -1.31
CA ILE A 430 12.89 22.41 -0.80
C ILE A 430 14.11 21.82 -1.51
N THR A 431 15.12 22.66 -1.73
CA THR A 431 16.39 22.25 -2.38
C THR A 431 17.53 22.06 -1.39
N ASP A 432 17.37 22.57 -0.16
CA ASP A 432 18.35 22.51 0.92
C ASP A 432 17.62 22.51 2.27
N ALA A 433 18.13 21.71 3.21
CA ALA A 433 17.69 21.64 4.59
C ALA A 433 17.74 23.02 5.30
N SER A 434 18.56 23.96 4.84
CA SER A 434 18.63 25.31 5.39
C SER A 434 17.30 26.10 5.31
N GLN A 435 16.38 25.69 4.44
CA GLN A 435 15.06 26.30 4.24
C GLN A 435 14.04 25.95 5.34
N VAL A 436 14.31 24.92 6.14
CA VAL A 436 13.42 24.44 7.21
C VAL A 436 14.16 24.41 8.55
N ASP A 437 13.39 24.43 9.65
CA ASP A 437 13.94 24.29 10.99
C ASP A 437 14.12 22.82 11.39
N TYR A 438 13.26 21.93 10.88
CA TYR A 438 13.23 20.51 11.20
C TYR A 438 12.95 19.65 9.96
N ILE A 439 13.54 18.46 9.91
CA ILE A 439 13.18 17.41 8.94
C ILE A 439 12.86 16.14 9.71
N ILE A 440 11.73 15.53 9.39
CA ILE A 440 11.27 14.25 9.93
C ILE A 440 11.03 13.33 8.75
N ALA A 441 11.77 12.23 8.67
CA ALA A 441 11.70 11.35 7.52
C ALA A 441 11.70 9.88 7.91
N ARG A 442 10.78 9.10 7.34
CA ARG A 442 10.87 7.63 7.39
C ARG A 442 11.76 7.17 6.24
N TYR A 443 13.04 7.06 6.52
CA TYR A 443 14.06 6.91 5.50
C TYR A 443 15.26 6.12 5.99
N GLN A 444 15.70 5.14 5.21
CA GLN A 444 16.93 4.40 5.46
C GLN A 444 18.06 5.05 4.66
N LYS A 445 19.10 5.58 5.33
CA LYS A 445 20.27 6.10 4.61
C LYS A 445 20.92 4.99 3.77
N ILE A 446 21.35 5.38 2.58
CA ILE A 446 22.02 4.47 1.66
C ILE A 446 23.40 4.06 2.17
N LYS A 447 23.85 2.89 1.73
CA LYS A 447 25.26 2.50 1.80
C LYS A 447 25.95 2.94 0.51
N LYS A 448 27.19 3.44 0.59
CA LYS A 448 28.01 3.78 -0.58
C LYS A 448 29.13 2.76 -0.78
N GLU A 449 29.32 2.32 -2.02
CA GLU A 449 30.43 1.48 -2.47
C GLU A 449 31.08 2.11 -3.71
N GLY A 450 32.10 2.95 -3.50
CA GLY A 450 32.63 3.81 -4.55
C GLY A 450 31.57 4.83 -5.00
N ASP A 451 31.30 4.86 -6.31
CA ASP A 451 30.25 5.71 -6.91
C ASP A 451 28.84 5.08 -6.83
N TRP A 452 28.72 3.87 -6.29
CA TRP A 452 27.46 3.15 -6.21
C TRP A 452 26.73 3.45 -4.92
N ASN A 453 25.45 3.78 -5.04
CA ASN A 453 24.47 3.89 -3.97
C ASN A 453 23.75 2.54 -3.85
N ILE A 454 23.67 1.99 -2.64
CA ILE A 454 23.01 0.73 -2.32
C ILE A 454 21.92 1.02 -1.29
N THR A 455 20.71 0.58 -1.60
CA THR A 455 19.52 0.88 -0.82
C THR A 455 18.51 -0.25 -0.90
N GLN A 456 17.57 -0.27 0.06
CA GLN A 456 16.57 -1.30 0.17
C GLN A 456 15.21 -0.74 0.64
N ALA A 457 14.13 -1.43 0.30
CA ALA A 457 12.79 -1.16 0.79
C ALA A 457 12.05 -2.45 1.12
N TYR A 458 11.19 -2.40 2.14
CA TYR A 458 10.31 -3.49 2.54
C TYR A 458 8.84 -3.09 2.39
N PHE A 459 8.03 -4.03 1.92
CA PHE A 459 6.57 -3.91 1.82
C PHE A 459 5.89 -5.05 2.59
N ASP A 460 4.98 -4.69 3.50
CA ASP A 460 4.13 -5.67 4.20
C ASP A 460 3.07 -6.21 3.22
N PRO A 461 2.98 -7.53 3.00
CA PRO A 461 2.00 -8.15 2.11
C PRO A 461 0.55 -7.74 2.35
N LYS A 462 0.20 -7.35 3.58
CA LYS A 462 -1.18 -6.95 3.93
C LYS A 462 -1.61 -5.67 3.23
N ASP A 463 -0.64 -4.85 2.84
CA ASP A 463 -0.89 -3.58 2.19
C ASP A 463 -0.82 -3.71 0.65
N ILE A 464 -0.27 -4.81 0.13
CA ILE A 464 -0.01 -5.00 -1.30
C ILE A 464 -1.23 -5.63 -1.99
N ASN A 465 -1.54 -5.17 -3.19
CA ASN A 465 -2.55 -5.78 -4.04
C ASN A 465 -1.91 -6.70 -5.09
N ILE A 466 -2.21 -8.00 -4.99
CA ILE A 466 -1.75 -9.03 -5.92
C ILE A 466 -2.81 -9.23 -7.01
N ASP A 467 -2.46 -8.88 -8.25
CA ASP A 467 -3.36 -8.96 -9.39
C ASP A 467 -3.17 -10.31 -10.11
N GLY A 468 -4.06 -11.25 -9.80
CA GLY A 468 -3.94 -12.64 -10.25
C GLY A 468 -2.74 -13.33 -9.60
N ASP A 469 -1.66 -13.47 -10.35
CA ASP A 469 -0.37 -14.01 -9.93
C ASP A 469 0.77 -13.00 -10.15
N LYS A 470 0.47 -11.70 -10.22
CA LYS A 470 1.46 -10.66 -10.51
C LYS A 470 1.53 -9.57 -9.45
N LEU A 471 2.76 -9.15 -9.16
CA LEU A 471 3.07 -7.88 -8.49
C LEU A 471 3.50 -6.85 -9.51
N TYR A 472 3.04 -5.62 -9.37
CA TYR A 472 3.42 -4.51 -10.24
C TYR A 472 4.20 -3.49 -9.44
N PHE A 473 5.27 -2.98 -10.03
CA PHE A 473 6.17 -2.02 -9.42
C PHE A 473 6.35 -0.77 -10.28
N SER A 474 6.53 0.36 -9.62
CA SER A 474 6.90 1.65 -10.21
C SER A 474 8.18 2.16 -9.55
N LEU A 475 9.28 2.23 -10.28
CA LEU A 475 10.50 2.91 -9.85
C LEU A 475 10.46 4.34 -10.39
N GLU A 476 10.50 5.32 -9.50
CA GLU A 476 10.34 6.73 -9.85
C GLU A 476 11.53 7.57 -9.40
N SER A 477 11.90 8.49 -10.28
CA SER A 477 12.83 9.57 -10.00
C SER A 477 12.24 10.87 -10.58
N PRO A 478 11.41 11.59 -9.80
CA PRO A 478 10.81 12.83 -10.25
C PRO A 478 11.87 13.85 -10.69
N GLY A 479 11.68 14.49 -11.83
CA GLY A 479 12.59 15.51 -12.34
C GLY A 479 13.81 14.99 -13.12
N LEU A 480 14.04 13.67 -13.17
CA LEU A 480 15.22 13.08 -13.82
C LEU A 480 15.38 13.49 -15.29
N ALA A 481 14.31 13.36 -16.07
CA ALA A 481 14.29 13.69 -17.49
C ALA A 481 14.49 15.21 -17.72
N GLN A 482 13.89 16.05 -16.88
CA GLN A 482 14.01 17.50 -16.97
C GLN A 482 15.43 17.99 -16.64
N ALA A 483 16.11 17.32 -15.72
CA ALA A 483 17.49 17.62 -15.35
C ALA A 483 18.52 17.08 -16.37
N GLY A 484 18.08 16.36 -17.41
CA GLY A 484 18.98 15.61 -18.30
C GLY A 484 19.79 14.55 -17.54
N GLY A 485 19.28 14.11 -16.39
CA GLY A 485 19.96 13.18 -15.49
C GLY A 485 19.85 11.74 -15.98
N GLU A 486 20.80 10.93 -15.53
CA GLU A 486 20.83 9.49 -15.80
C GLU A 486 21.01 8.73 -14.48
N ILE A 487 20.27 7.63 -14.34
CA ILE A 487 20.50 6.64 -13.30
C ILE A 487 20.98 5.37 -13.97
N ILE A 488 22.18 4.93 -13.62
CA ILE A 488 22.74 3.65 -14.05
C ILE A 488 22.46 2.63 -12.96
N ILE A 489 21.71 1.58 -13.27
CA ILE A 489 21.40 0.48 -12.37
C ILE A 489 22.33 -0.69 -12.66
N SER A 490 23.08 -1.12 -11.64
CA SER A 490 23.88 -2.34 -11.69
C SER A 490 23.07 -3.55 -11.24
N SER A 491 22.24 -3.39 -10.21
CA SER A 491 21.31 -4.44 -9.78
C SER A 491 20.02 -3.84 -9.23
N LEU A 492 18.92 -4.50 -9.58
CA LEU A 492 17.64 -4.40 -8.91
C LEU A 492 17.30 -5.84 -8.52
N GLU A 493 16.93 -6.07 -7.27
CA GLU A 493 16.56 -7.39 -6.77
C GLU A 493 15.24 -7.28 -6.03
N VAL A 494 14.31 -8.16 -6.36
CA VAL A 494 13.05 -8.29 -5.61
C VAL A 494 13.03 -9.65 -4.96
N THR A 495 12.96 -9.67 -3.63
CA THR A 495 12.88 -10.89 -2.84
C THR A 495 11.47 -11.03 -2.29
N VAL A 496 10.82 -12.15 -2.60
CA VAL A 496 9.48 -12.47 -2.12
C VAL A 496 9.53 -13.69 -1.21
N ASP A 497 9.10 -13.52 0.03
CA ASP A 497 9.03 -14.61 1.00
C ASP A 497 7.68 -15.31 0.91
N LYS A 498 7.69 -16.65 0.88
CA LYS A 498 6.51 -17.51 0.93
C LYS A 498 6.32 -18.04 2.35
N PRO A 499 5.08 -18.03 2.90
CA PRO A 499 4.80 -18.62 4.19
C PRO A 499 5.11 -20.10 4.25
N GLY A 500 5.84 -20.47 5.30
CA GLY A 500 5.98 -21.85 5.74
C GLY A 500 4.76 -22.32 6.52
N TRP A 501 4.54 -23.62 6.55
CA TRP A 501 3.52 -24.25 7.39
C TRP A 501 3.85 -24.15 8.88
N PHE A 502 5.13 -24.02 9.21
CA PHE A 502 5.62 -24.03 10.59
C PHE A 502 6.18 -22.67 11.05
N ASN A 503 6.31 -21.68 10.16
CA ASN A 503 6.87 -20.37 10.53
C ASN A 503 5.76 -19.41 10.95
N LYS A 504 6.04 -18.64 12.00
CA LYS A 504 5.23 -17.45 12.30
C LYS A 504 5.60 -16.34 11.30
N PRO A 505 4.62 -15.60 10.78
CA PRO A 505 4.91 -14.47 9.90
C PRO A 505 5.79 -13.45 10.64
N VAL A 506 6.76 -12.89 9.92
CA VAL A 506 7.60 -11.76 10.37
C VAL A 506 6.68 -10.54 10.49
N THR A 507 6.48 -10.01 11.70
CA THR A 507 5.36 -9.08 11.98
C THR A 507 5.73 -7.65 12.38
N SER A 508 7.00 -7.22 12.36
CA SER A 508 7.31 -5.86 12.86
C SER A 508 8.52 -5.18 12.25
N SER A 509 8.42 -3.85 12.16
CA SER A 509 9.48 -2.92 11.78
C SER A 509 10.70 -2.93 12.71
N GLU A 510 10.57 -3.45 13.94
CA GLU A 510 11.70 -3.57 14.89
C GLU A 510 12.76 -4.58 14.45
N GLU A 511 12.44 -5.52 13.55
CA GLU A 511 13.44 -6.45 13.00
C GLU A 511 14.25 -5.83 11.85
N LEU A 512 13.85 -4.68 11.29
CA LEU A 512 14.54 -4.06 10.14
C LEU A 512 16.00 -3.68 10.46
N ASP A 513 16.30 -3.22 11.67
CA ASP A 513 17.67 -2.89 12.10
C ASP A 513 18.54 -4.16 12.30
N THR A 514 17.94 -5.33 12.50
CA THR A 514 18.65 -6.62 12.60
C THR A 514 18.73 -7.38 11.27
N ILE A 515 18.00 -6.92 10.25
CA ILE A 515 17.90 -7.55 8.92
C ILE A 515 18.94 -6.97 7.94
N GLU A 516 19.78 -6.01 8.35
CA GLU A 516 20.86 -5.41 7.54
C GLU A 516 21.78 -6.44 6.83
N ASP A 517 21.83 -7.70 7.28
CA ASP A 517 22.65 -8.77 6.68
C ASP A 517 21.91 -9.77 5.76
N ARG A 518 20.58 -9.65 5.57
CA ARG A 518 19.84 -10.64 4.75
C ARG A 518 20.02 -10.44 3.24
N GLY A 519 20.41 -9.26 2.78
CA GLY A 519 20.46 -8.89 1.35
C GLY A 519 21.88 -8.62 0.85
N PHE A 520 22.62 -9.69 0.48
CA PHE A 520 23.54 -9.76 -0.68
C PHE A 520 24.18 -11.17 -0.76
N PHE A 521 24.48 -11.82 0.39
CA PHE A 521 25.08 -13.17 0.45
C PHE A 521 24.62 -14.10 1.60
N GLY A 522 23.78 -13.65 2.54
CA GLY A 522 23.56 -14.37 3.82
C GLY A 522 22.64 -15.61 3.78
N ASN A 523 21.50 -15.56 3.09
CA ASN A 523 20.39 -16.51 3.34
C ASN A 523 20.54 -17.90 2.67
N ILE A 524 21.35 -18.03 1.63
CA ILE A 524 21.49 -19.30 0.90
C ILE A 524 22.35 -20.29 1.71
N TRP A 525 23.31 -19.80 2.49
CA TRP A 525 24.24 -20.65 3.23
C TRP A 525 23.66 -21.18 4.56
N THR A 526 22.97 -20.34 5.33
CA THR A 526 22.41 -20.70 6.66
C THR A 526 21.30 -21.74 6.59
N SER A 527 20.38 -21.60 5.63
CA SER A 527 19.23 -22.53 5.49
C SER A 527 19.67 -23.94 5.06
N ALA A 528 20.73 -24.03 4.25
CA ALA A 528 21.30 -25.30 3.81
C ALA A 528 22.10 -25.97 4.93
N THR A 529 22.91 -25.23 5.68
CA THR A 529 23.72 -25.80 6.77
C THR A 529 22.86 -26.31 7.92
N GLU A 530 21.78 -25.64 8.28
CA GLU A 530 20.88 -26.10 9.35
C GLU A 530 20.12 -27.38 8.99
N PHE A 531 19.62 -27.48 7.74
CA PHE A 531 18.93 -28.66 7.26
C PHE A 531 19.85 -29.89 7.15
N PHE A 532 21.05 -29.73 6.56
CA PHE A 532 22.00 -30.83 6.44
C PHE A 532 22.69 -31.18 7.77
N GLY A 533 22.86 -30.21 8.67
CA GLY A 533 23.36 -30.45 10.03
C GLY A 533 22.43 -31.36 10.83
N GLY A 534 21.12 -31.05 10.87
CA GLY A 534 20.14 -31.87 11.60
C GLY A 534 19.91 -33.28 11.02
N ILE A 535 20.03 -33.42 9.70
CA ILE A 535 19.97 -34.73 9.03
C ILE A 535 21.25 -35.53 9.30
N GLY A 536 22.42 -34.88 9.32
CA GLY A 536 23.70 -35.51 9.69
C GLY A 536 23.67 -36.11 11.10
N ASP A 537 23.14 -35.37 12.08
CA ASP A 537 23.04 -35.82 13.47
C ASP A 537 22.01 -36.95 13.66
N SER A 538 20.91 -36.90 12.92
CA SER A 538 19.87 -37.94 12.96
C SER A 538 20.33 -39.25 12.30
N ILE A 539 21.10 -39.16 11.20
CA ILE A 539 21.65 -40.31 10.49
C ILE A 539 22.82 -40.93 11.26
N THR A 540 23.68 -40.12 11.88
CA THR A 540 24.78 -40.62 12.73
C THR A 540 24.24 -41.29 14.00
N GLY A 541 23.18 -40.77 14.61
CA GLY A 541 22.48 -41.42 15.73
C GLY A 541 21.82 -42.75 15.35
N PHE A 542 21.22 -42.84 14.16
CA PHE A 542 20.58 -44.07 13.67
C PHE A 542 21.61 -45.14 13.21
N LEU A 543 22.74 -44.72 12.63
CA LEU A 543 23.80 -45.64 12.17
C LEU A 543 24.79 -46.04 13.26
N GLY A 544 24.91 -45.25 14.34
CA GLY A 544 25.71 -45.60 15.52
C GLY A 544 25.28 -46.92 16.19
N GLY A 545 24.03 -47.34 16.01
CA GLY A 545 23.51 -48.63 16.48
C GLY A 545 23.85 -49.85 15.61
N ILE A 546 24.39 -49.66 14.41
CA ILE A 546 24.63 -50.73 13.40
C ILE A 546 26.13 -50.87 13.06
N GLY A 547 27.00 -50.24 13.87
CA GLY A 547 28.41 -49.92 13.56
C GLY A 547 29.39 -51.07 13.28
N SER A 548 28.96 -52.34 13.24
CA SER A 548 29.83 -53.48 12.92
C SER A 548 29.56 -54.12 11.55
N LEU A 549 28.41 -53.86 10.90
CA LEU A 549 28.04 -54.53 9.63
C LEU A 549 28.11 -53.61 8.41
N VAL A 550 28.17 -52.29 8.60
CA VAL A 550 28.10 -51.29 7.52
C VAL A 550 29.48 -50.79 7.10
N SER A 551 30.48 -50.80 7.99
CA SER A 551 31.83 -50.27 7.72
C SER A 551 32.58 -51.04 6.62
N GLY A 552 32.30 -52.34 6.46
CA GLY A 552 32.89 -53.17 5.39
C GLY A 552 32.25 -53.01 4.01
N PHE A 553 31.05 -52.44 3.92
CA PHE A 553 30.31 -52.32 2.65
C PHE A 553 30.33 -50.90 2.07
N PHE A 554 30.48 -49.87 2.91
CA PHE A 554 30.40 -48.46 2.49
C PHE A 554 31.74 -47.69 2.45
N GLY A 555 32.84 -48.32 2.88
CA GLY A 555 34.16 -47.67 2.92
C GLY A 555 34.71 -47.21 1.55
N ASN A 556 34.22 -47.79 0.44
CA ASN A 556 34.65 -47.46 -0.92
C ASN A 556 33.57 -46.81 -1.80
N THR A 557 32.34 -46.63 -1.30
CA THR A 557 31.24 -46.01 -2.08
C THR A 557 30.90 -44.58 -1.62
N TRP A 558 31.40 -44.14 -0.47
CA TRP A 558 31.07 -42.81 0.04
C TRP A 558 31.68 -41.68 -0.80
N THR A 559 32.88 -41.89 -1.35
CA THR A 559 33.54 -40.93 -2.28
C THR A 559 32.79 -40.82 -3.61
N THR A 560 32.13 -41.89 -4.08
CA THR A 560 31.36 -41.87 -5.33
C THR A 560 29.98 -41.24 -5.17
N THR A 561 29.36 -41.30 -3.99
CA THR A 561 28.12 -40.55 -3.70
C THR A 561 28.35 -39.05 -3.46
N SER A 562 29.48 -38.64 -2.90
CA SER A 562 29.83 -37.20 -2.82
C SER A 562 30.13 -36.61 -4.20
N ASP A 563 30.81 -37.36 -5.07
CA ASP A 563 31.10 -36.94 -6.45
C ASP A 563 29.84 -36.92 -7.33
N PHE A 564 28.85 -37.77 -7.03
CA PHE A 564 27.54 -37.75 -7.69
C PHE A 564 26.69 -36.53 -7.29
N LEU A 565 26.73 -36.12 -6.02
CA LEU A 565 25.99 -34.93 -5.55
C LEU A 565 26.63 -33.62 -6.01
N VAL A 566 27.97 -33.58 -6.15
CA VAL A 566 28.68 -32.42 -6.72
C VAL A 566 28.44 -32.29 -8.24
N ASN A 567 28.28 -33.40 -8.96
CA ASN A 567 27.98 -33.39 -10.41
C ASN A 567 26.49 -33.20 -10.76
N LEU A 568 25.58 -33.15 -9.78
CA LEU A 568 24.17 -32.83 -10.03
C LEU A 568 23.92 -31.34 -10.31
N TRP A 569 24.96 -30.50 -10.22
CA TRP A 569 24.92 -29.08 -10.59
C TRP A 569 25.97 -28.73 -11.65
N PRO A 570 25.62 -28.73 -12.94
CA PRO A 570 26.47 -28.13 -13.96
C PRO A 570 26.20 -26.61 -14.00
N PHE A 571 27.13 -25.82 -13.48
CA PHE A 571 27.30 -24.44 -13.93
C PHE A 571 27.93 -24.51 -15.33
N GLY A 572 27.17 -24.14 -16.36
CA GLY A 572 27.58 -24.26 -17.75
C GLY A 572 28.68 -23.26 -18.12
N GLU A 573 29.89 -23.75 -18.38
CA GLU A 573 30.89 -23.04 -19.17
C GLU A 573 30.56 -23.20 -20.66
N THR A 574 30.07 -22.13 -21.30
CA THR A 574 30.02 -22.07 -22.77
C THR A 574 31.35 -21.54 -23.30
N ARG A 575 32.19 -22.44 -23.82
CA ARG A 575 33.31 -22.08 -24.72
C ARG A 575 32.74 -21.63 -26.07
N SER A 576 32.89 -20.35 -26.38
CA SER A 576 32.61 -19.80 -27.71
C SER A 576 33.84 -19.97 -28.61
N THR A 577 33.70 -20.74 -29.69
CA THR A 577 34.68 -20.88 -30.76
C THR A 577 34.55 -19.69 -31.72
N GLY A 578 35.60 -18.88 -31.80
CA GLY A 578 35.69 -17.75 -32.72
C GLY A 578 35.69 -18.17 -34.18
N SER A 579 34.86 -17.49 -34.98
CA SER A 579 34.98 -17.42 -36.44
C SER A 579 35.12 -15.96 -36.82
N GLY A 580 36.31 -15.57 -37.29
CA GLY A 580 36.59 -14.23 -37.77
C GLY A 580 35.80 -13.92 -39.04
N GLN A 581 35.12 -12.77 -39.06
CA GLN A 581 34.66 -12.13 -40.29
C GLN A 581 35.37 -10.78 -40.48
N VAL A 582 35.80 -10.58 -41.72
CA VAL A 582 36.53 -9.45 -42.28
C VAL A 582 35.62 -8.21 -42.36
N PRO A 583 36.11 -6.99 -42.08
CA PRO A 583 35.28 -5.79 -42.09
C PRO A 583 34.81 -5.42 -43.51
N THR A 584 33.51 -5.22 -43.66
CA THR A 584 32.88 -4.60 -44.84
C THR A 584 32.80 -3.08 -44.60
N PRO A 585 33.17 -2.22 -45.57
CA PRO A 585 33.24 -0.78 -45.34
C PRO A 585 31.85 -0.16 -45.15
N THR A 586 31.73 0.63 -44.08
CA THR A 586 30.54 1.39 -43.68
C THR A 586 30.23 2.50 -44.70
N ALA A 587 29.03 2.44 -45.28
CA ALA A 587 28.49 3.52 -46.10
C ALA A 587 28.08 4.72 -45.22
N LYS A 588 28.40 5.92 -45.70
CA LYS A 588 28.06 7.23 -45.13
C LYS A 588 26.53 7.37 -44.96
N PRO A 589 26.02 7.85 -43.81
CA PRO A 589 24.59 7.98 -43.58
C PRO A 589 23.97 8.96 -44.58
N THR A 590 22.90 8.51 -45.22
CA THR A 590 22.00 9.33 -46.04
C THR A 590 20.94 9.89 -45.10
N ASP A 591 20.71 11.20 -45.15
CA ASP A 591 19.70 11.88 -44.33
C ASP A 591 18.35 11.21 -44.52
N THR A 592 17.86 10.59 -43.44
CA THR A 592 16.53 10.00 -43.40
C THR A 592 15.54 11.14 -43.18
N PRO A 593 14.55 11.35 -44.07
CA PRO A 593 13.61 12.44 -43.92
C PRO A 593 12.89 12.32 -42.58
N THR A 594 12.93 13.39 -41.78
CA THR A 594 12.18 13.50 -40.53
C THR A 594 10.70 13.22 -40.82
N PRO A 595 10.09 12.19 -40.21
CA PRO A 595 8.69 11.87 -40.46
C PRO A 595 7.82 13.06 -40.11
N THR A 596 6.88 13.39 -40.99
CA THR A 596 5.88 14.43 -40.71
C THR A 596 5.03 13.96 -39.52
N PRO A 597 4.90 14.75 -38.44
CA PRO A 597 4.19 14.32 -37.23
C PRO A 597 2.74 13.95 -37.55
N SER A 598 2.29 12.82 -37.03
CA SER A 598 0.94 12.32 -37.29
C SER A 598 -0.11 13.24 -36.65
N LEU A 599 -1.33 13.28 -37.21
CA LEU A 599 -2.41 14.12 -36.68
C LEU A 599 -2.71 13.85 -35.19
N LYS A 600 -2.49 12.61 -34.73
CA LYS A 600 -2.63 12.16 -33.32
C LYS A 600 -1.65 12.81 -32.35
N GLU A 601 -0.50 13.26 -32.84
CA GLU A 601 0.51 13.96 -32.04
C GLU A 601 0.21 15.45 -31.91
N LYS A 602 -0.59 16.00 -32.84
CA LYS A 602 -0.92 17.43 -32.90
C LYS A 602 -2.23 17.79 -32.20
N VAL A 603 -3.22 16.91 -32.24
CA VAL A 603 -4.55 17.17 -31.66
C VAL A 603 -4.49 17.21 -30.13
N LYS A 604 -5.02 18.27 -29.53
CA LYS A 604 -5.25 18.37 -28.08
C LYS A 604 -6.65 17.84 -27.77
N ILE A 605 -6.74 16.86 -26.86
CA ILE A 605 -8.00 16.23 -26.44
C ILE A 605 -8.18 16.46 -24.94
N THR A 606 -9.35 16.94 -24.54
CA THR A 606 -9.70 17.13 -23.12
C THR A 606 -10.85 16.20 -22.76
N VAL A 607 -10.60 15.25 -21.87
CA VAL A 607 -11.58 14.25 -21.40
C VAL A 607 -12.19 14.73 -20.09
N GLN A 608 -13.49 15.01 -20.09
CA GLN A 608 -14.19 15.53 -18.93
C GLN A 608 -15.17 14.51 -18.34
N ASN A 609 -15.20 14.42 -17.02
CA ASN A 609 -16.19 13.60 -16.31
C ASN A 609 -17.49 14.40 -16.11
N GLY A 610 -18.54 14.06 -16.86
CA GLY A 610 -19.90 14.57 -16.69
C GLY A 610 -20.89 13.54 -16.12
N GLY A 611 -20.49 12.28 -15.93
CA GLY A 611 -21.35 11.22 -15.38
C GLY A 611 -21.28 11.04 -13.87
N GLY A 612 -20.43 11.83 -13.19
CA GLY A 612 -20.24 11.76 -11.73
C GLY A 612 -19.53 10.49 -11.23
N THR A 613 -19.09 9.60 -12.13
CA THR A 613 -18.37 8.37 -11.77
C THR A 613 -16.89 8.68 -11.53
N PRO A 614 -16.36 8.59 -10.29
CA PRO A 614 -14.96 8.94 -10.01
C PRO A 614 -13.99 8.10 -10.85
N GLY A 615 -12.97 8.76 -11.42
CA GLY A 615 -11.91 8.08 -12.19
C GLY A 615 -12.23 7.76 -13.66
N ILE A 616 -13.47 7.97 -14.13
CA ILE A 616 -13.84 7.62 -15.52
C ILE A 616 -13.07 8.43 -16.57
N ALA A 617 -12.78 9.71 -16.30
CA ALA A 617 -11.98 10.55 -17.20
C ALA A 617 -10.52 10.06 -17.31
N ALA A 618 -9.92 9.62 -16.20
CA ALA A 618 -8.57 9.06 -16.21
C ALA A 618 -8.51 7.76 -17.02
N LYS A 619 -9.51 6.86 -16.85
CA LYS A 619 -9.62 5.63 -17.65
C LYS A 619 -9.64 5.92 -19.16
N TYR A 620 -10.43 6.89 -19.60
CA TYR A 620 -10.51 7.25 -21.02
C TYR A 620 -9.29 8.01 -21.52
N GLN A 621 -8.63 8.78 -20.67
CA GLN A 621 -7.32 9.34 -20.98
C GLN A 621 -6.30 8.24 -21.32
N ASP A 622 -6.25 7.18 -20.51
CA ASP A 622 -5.35 6.04 -20.74
C ASP A 622 -5.69 5.30 -22.04
N LEU A 623 -6.99 5.01 -22.28
CA LEU A 623 -7.44 4.37 -23.52
C LEU A 623 -7.07 5.17 -24.78
N LEU A 624 -7.14 6.50 -24.72
CA LEU A 624 -6.75 7.37 -25.83
C LEU A 624 -5.22 7.42 -25.99
N LYS A 625 -4.45 7.45 -24.90
CA LYS A 625 -2.99 7.36 -24.96
C LYS A 625 -2.53 6.03 -25.57
N ASP A 626 -3.18 4.93 -25.21
CA ASP A 626 -2.95 3.60 -25.77
C ASP A 626 -3.31 3.53 -27.27
N ALA A 627 -4.30 4.30 -27.71
CA ALA A 627 -4.65 4.47 -29.14
C ALA A 627 -3.69 5.41 -29.91
N GLY A 628 -2.66 5.94 -29.24
CA GLY A 628 -1.59 6.74 -29.85
C GLY A 628 -1.76 8.25 -29.76
N PHE A 629 -2.76 8.77 -29.06
CA PHE A 629 -2.93 10.20 -28.83
C PHE A 629 -1.95 10.69 -27.76
N LYS A 630 -1.20 11.77 -28.03
CA LYS A 630 -0.14 12.25 -27.11
C LYS A 630 -0.63 13.34 -26.14
N ASN A 631 -1.51 14.22 -26.60
CA ASN A 631 -1.93 15.40 -25.84
C ASN A 631 -3.36 15.21 -25.31
N VAL A 632 -3.51 14.34 -24.30
CA VAL A 632 -4.81 14.04 -23.67
C VAL A 632 -4.81 14.55 -22.22
N GLU A 633 -5.66 15.51 -21.92
CA GLU A 633 -5.86 16.09 -20.58
C GLU A 633 -7.18 15.61 -19.97
N THR A 634 -7.33 15.71 -18.65
CA THR A 634 -8.56 15.34 -17.93
C THR A 634 -9.16 16.52 -17.18
N GLY A 635 -10.49 16.60 -17.12
CA GLY A 635 -11.21 17.62 -16.36
C GLY A 635 -12.56 17.12 -15.82
N ASN A 636 -13.34 18.03 -15.25
CA ASN A 636 -14.72 17.78 -14.81
C ASN A 636 -15.67 18.64 -15.63
N ALA A 637 -16.85 18.10 -15.95
CA ALA A 637 -17.92 18.81 -16.65
C ALA A 637 -19.18 18.92 -15.77
N LEU A 638 -20.16 19.68 -16.23
CA LEU A 638 -21.51 19.61 -15.69
C LEU A 638 -22.11 18.22 -15.92
N ASN A 639 -23.02 17.80 -15.04
CA ASN A 639 -23.62 16.47 -15.12
C ASN A 639 -24.41 16.31 -16.44
N ILE A 640 -24.04 15.34 -17.27
CA ILE A 640 -24.73 14.98 -18.52
C ILE A 640 -25.04 13.48 -18.56
N LYS A 641 -26.16 13.12 -19.17
CA LYS A 641 -26.60 11.72 -19.29
C LYS A 641 -25.83 10.98 -20.37
N ASN A 642 -25.77 11.55 -21.57
CA ASN A 642 -25.14 10.92 -22.73
C ASN A 642 -23.69 11.37 -22.86
N ALA A 643 -22.83 10.49 -23.38
CA ALA A 643 -21.50 10.91 -23.79
C ALA A 643 -21.58 11.89 -24.96
N THR A 644 -20.70 12.89 -24.99
CA THR A 644 -20.67 13.92 -26.03
C THR A 644 -19.24 14.15 -26.51
N ILE A 645 -19.03 14.25 -27.83
CA ILE A 645 -17.79 14.76 -28.43
C ILE A 645 -18.09 16.14 -29.00
N SER A 646 -17.40 17.15 -28.49
CA SER A 646 -17.50 18.52 -28.94
C SER A 646 -16.24 18.93 -29.69
N VAL A 647 -16.38 19.39 -30.93
CA VAL A 647 -15.27 19.85 -31.77
C VAL A 647 -15.52 21.27 -32.25
N ASN A 648 -14.47 22.05 -32.48
CA ASN A 648 -14.62 23.35 -33.13
C ASN A 648 -15.22 23.18 -34.54
N LYS A 649 -16.23 23.99 -34.87
CA LYS A 649 -16.93 23.92 -36.16
C LYS A 649 -16.00 24.03 -37.37
N ASP A 650 -14.93 24.81 -37.27
CA ASP A 650 -13.97 25.02 -38.36
C ASP A 650 -12.99 23.83 -38.52
N GLN A 651 -12.87 22.97 -37.50
CA GLN A 651 -11.97 21.81 -37.47
C GLN A 651 -12.69 20.46 -37.64
N GLU A 652 -14.03 20.45 -37.65
CA GLU A 652 -14.83 19.23 -37.70
C GLU A 652 -14.45 18.31 -38.89
N LYS A 653 -14.24 18.89 -40.08
CA LYS A 653 -13.85 18.13 -41.27
C LYS A 653 -12.42 17.58 -41.18
N ASP A 654 -11.50 18.35 -40.62
CA ASP A 654 -10.08 17.96 -40.52
C ASP A 654 -9.86 16.89 -39.45
N LEU A 655 -10.72 16.86 -38.42
CA LEU A 655 -10.65 15.92 -37.30
C LEU A 655 -11.63 14.76 -37.42
N ASP A 656 -12.39 14.60 -38.51
CA ASP A 656 -13.43 13.56 -38.62
C ASP A 656 -12.86 12.13 -38.45
N SER A 657 -11.64 11.89 -38.93
CA SER A 657 -10.92 10.62 -38.72
C SER A 657 -10.57 10.37 -37.25
N VAL A 658 -10.17 11.42 -36.52
CA VAL A 658 -9.86 11.37 -35.08
C VAL A 658 -11.15 11.16 -34.28
N ILE A 659 -12.21 11.88 -34.61
CA ILE A 659 -13.52 11.78 -33.95
C ILE A 659 -14.06 10.36 -34.09
N SER A 660 -14.02 9.79 -35.31
CA SER A 660 -14.51 8.43 -35.57
C SER A 660 -13.75 7.36 -34.78
N GLU A 661 -12.44 7.55 -34.56
CA GLU A 661 -11.64 6.65 -33.72
C GLU A 661 -11.98 6.77 -32.23
N ILE A 662 -12.18 8.00 -31.73
CA ILE A 662 -12.62 8.24 -30.35
C ILE A 662 -14.01 7.62 -30.11
N GLU A 663 -14.94 7.77 -31.05
CA GLU A 663 -16.26 7.14 -30.99
C GLU A 663 -16.17 5.62 -30.94
N SER A 664 -15.30 5.02 -31.74
CA SER A 664 -15.05 3.57 -31.72
C SER A 664 -14.59 3.10 -30.33
N ILE A 665 -13.70 3.84 -29.67
CA ILE A 665 -13.24 3.54 -28.30
C ILE A 665 -14.39 3.65 -27.29
N MET A 666 -15.20 4.70 -27.39
CA MET A 666 -16.30 5.00 -26.47
C MET A 666 -17.52 4.08 -26.64
N SER A 667 -17.78 3.63 -27.86
CA SER A 667 -18.93 2.76 -28.20
C SER A 667 -18.91 1.40 -27.49
N LYS A 668 -17.76 1.04 -26.88
CA LYS A 668 -17.63 -0.15 -26.03
C LYS A 668 -18.44 -0.05 -24.73
N GLU A 669 -18.71 1.15 -24.24
CA GLU A 669 -19.36 1.38 -22.93
C GLU A 669 -20.51 2.38 -22.99
N TYR A 670 -20.59 3.20 -24.03
CA TYR A 670 -21.68 4.16 -24.23
C TYR A 670 -22.51 3.76 -25.45
N GLU A 671 -23.81 3.53 -25.22
CA GLU A 671 -24.75 3.20 -26.30
C GLU A 671 -25.02 4.41 -27.23
N THR A 672 -24.99 5.62 -26.68
CA THR A 672 -25.26 6.86 -27.42
C THR A 672 -24.15 7.88 -27.18
N ILE A 673 -23.56 8.37 -28.28
CA ILE A 673 -22.53 9.40 -28.29
C ILE A 673 -23.03 10.55 -29.17
N GLU A 674 -23.19 11.73 -28.59
CA GLU A 674 -23.64 12.93 -29.31
C GLU A 674 -22.44 13.69 -29.88
N ARG A 675 -22.47 14.04 -31.18
CA ARG A 675 -21.53 15.02 -31.75
C ARG A 675 -22.10 16.44 -31.59
N LYS A 676 -21.27 17.37 -31.10
CA LYS A 676 -21.60 18.81 -31.01
C LYS A 676 -20.48 19.66 -31.59
N THR A 677 -20.85 20.84 -32.07
CA THR A 677 -19.88 21.86 -32.48
C THR A 677 -19.80 22.97 -31.44
N THR A 678 -18.60 23.39 -31.08
CA THR A 678 -18.35 24.55 -30.19
C THR A 678 -17.71 25.72 -30.95
N ALA A 679 -17.89 26.94 -30.41
CA ALA A 679 -17.21 28.15 -30.87
C ALA A 679 -15.83 28.34 -30.21
N GLU A 680 -15.50 27.53 -29.19
CA GLU A 680 -14.20 27.57 -28.52
C GLU A 680 -13.10 27.03 -29.44
N LYS A 681 -11.99 27.77 -29.52
CA LYS A 681 -10.93 27.55 -30.50
C LYS A 681 -9.92 26.51 -29.98
N ASP A 682 -9.54 25.58 -30.85
CA ASP A 682 -8.40 24.66 -30.67
C ASP A 682 -8.55 23.54 -29.62
N GLU A 683 -9.77 23.08 -29.33
CA GLU A 683 -9.98 21.98 -28.38
C GLU A 683 -11.03 20.96 -28.86
N LEU A 684 -10.62 19.68 -28.90
CA LEU A 684 -11.54 18.55 -29.02
C LEU A 684 -11.87 18.09 -27.59
N ILE A 685 -13.13 18.24 -27.19
CA ILE A 685 -13.59 17.94 -25.84
C ILE A 685 -14.44 16.67 -25.86
N VAL A 686 -14.06 15.68 -25.06
CA VAL A 686 -14.82 14.44 -24.84
C VAL A 686 -15.46 14.52 -23.47
N ILE A 687 -16.78 14.64 -23.40
CA ILE A 687 -17.52 14.66 -22.13
C ILE A 687 -18.17 13.29 -21.92
N LEU A 688 -17.78 12.62 -20.85
CA LEU A 688 -18.26 11.29 -20.46
C LEU A 688 -19.55 11.43 -19.66
N GLY A 689 -20.64 10.84 -20.15
CA GLY A 689 -21.95 10.86 -19.48
C GLY A 689 -22.09 9.78 -18.38
N GLU A 690 -23.31 9.60 -17.90
CA GLU A 690 -23.64 8.49 -17.00
C GLU A 690 -23.45 7.15 -17.74
N LEU A 691 -22.73 6.21 -17.13
CA LEU A 691 -22.64 4.85 -17.67
C LEU A 691 -24.04 4.20 -17.66
N PRO A 692 -24.43 3.47 -18.72
CA PRO A 692 -25.68 2.72 -18.69
C PRO A 692 -25.67 1.78 -17.49
N SER A 693 -26.70 1.87 -16.64
CA SER A 693 -26.86 0.98 -15.50
C SER A 693 -26.76 -0.46 -16.00
N PRO A 694 -25.93 -1.34 -15.40
CA PRO A 694 -25.83 -2.72 -15.85
C PRO A 694 -27.24 -3.29 -15.90
N THR A 695 -27.67 -3.71 -17.09
CA THR A 695 -28.94 -4.44 -17.25
C THR A 695 -28.85 -5.61 -16.28
N PRO A 696 -29.81 -5.80 -15.35
CA PRO A 696 -29.71 -6.86 -14.36
C PRO A 696 -29.56 -8.18 -15.12
N THR A 697 -28.37 -8.78 -15.02
CA THR A 697 -28.12 -10.12 -15.52
C THR A 697 -29.15 -11.01 -14.88
N ALA A 698 -30.03 -11.60 -15.70
CA ALA A 698 -31.08 -12.50 -15.24
C ALA A 698 -30.46 -13.51 -14.29
N THR A 699 -30.83 -13.41 -13.01
CA THR A 699 -30.43 -14.39 -12.01
C THR A 699 -30.87 -15.76 -12.53
N PRO A 700 -29.98 -16.76 -12.64
CA PRO A 700 -30.39 -18.08 -13.08
C PRO A 700 -31.54 -18.52 -12.19
N THR A 701 -32.69 -18.76 -12.80
CA THR A 701 -33.87 -19.27 -12.09
C THR A 701 -33.46 -20.60 -11.45
N PRO A 702 -33.54 -20.77 -10.12
CA PRO A 702 -33.20 -22.02 -9.49
C PRO A 702 -34.13 -23.10 -10.05
N GLU A 703 -33.55 -24.16 -10.62
CA GLU A 703 -34.31 -25.34 -11.05
C GLU A 703 -35.07 -25.88 -9.84
N SER A 704 -36.41 -25.85 -9.96
CA SER A 704 -37.33 -26.41 -8.99
C SER A 704 -37.15 -27.94 -8.97
N SER A 705 -36.38 -28.44 -8.03
CA SER A 705 -36.33 -29.87 -7.71
C SER A 705 -37.61 -30.25 -6.97
N THR A 706 -38.58 -30.76 -7.74
CA THR A 706 -39.80 -31.34 -7.18
C THR A 706 -39.48 -32.77 -6.74
N PRO A 707 -39.58 -33.15 -5.46
CA PRO A 707 -39.34 -34.52 -5.04
C PRO A 707 -40.46 -35.43 -5.56
N THR A 708 -40.08 -36.48 -6.28
CA THR A 708 -40.97 -37.55 -6.73
C THR A 708 -41.34 -38.44 -5.52
N PRO A 709 -42.62 -38.67 -5.20
CA PRO A 709 -43.00 -39.64 -4.19
C PRO A 709 -42.78 -41.07 -4.72
N THR A 710 -42.08 -41.90 -3.94
CA THR A 710 -41.91 -43.34 -4.19
C THR A 710 -42.98 -44.09 -3.36
N PRO A 711 -43.61 -45.15 -3.90
CA PRO A 711 -44.79 -45.83 -3.35
C PRO A 711 -44.63 -46.47 -1.97
#